data_AF-F2AV97-F1
#
_entry.id   AF-F2AV97-F1
#
_cell.length_a   1.000
_cell.length_b   1.000
_cell.length_c   1.000
_cell.angle_alpha   90.00
_cell.angle_beta   90.00
_cell.angle_gamma   90.00
#
_symmetry.space_group_name_H-M   'P 1'
#
loop_
_entity.id
_entity.type
_entity.pdbx_description
1 polymer ?
#
loop_
_entity_poly.entity_id
_entity_poly.type
_entity_poly.pdbx_seq_one_letter_code
_entity_poly.pdbx_strand_id
1 'polypeptide(L)'
;MKVLRLALAFLRERKTRTALTTVAIAAAVCMVIWVASSYEALHKTYDEFSNLALGRYELTIAPISTDESDFVSPEVLQPLRDDPAVASVDPMWAKRIAIQNSNRIPASPSTSPGPGDGPAGLLPSLMFMATDATEAPFDLSEGNWIASEASSPQVVLRADVAERRQLHLGDWLTVERPRPGDDAQDTLALEIVGFLDAPPTPKLGVGSIPMLTPSFGEAFINVALAEEILGEPFQISLLGVSVQDQANITKFRFGWAPRLSTYETPLQFQEAYEIEEALDQASEAENVKLQSYAATGVAMLVAMLVTFCSLSMGVTERTRQYAVLRAIALTKWQITWLIVLEGVVLGAMGLLTGVLVGWGLLQIVEQFFGGLLHHGILLGGRSLTLAVLASLGGSFLASLFPAYKSTCVKPLDAVAPLHQTQISRSPGWFRLALGLSLIAVNPLLTFAFPPNESNVGLAMAIGFLCSSVGFFVIAPSLVVWVDRYVGPAIARVLRIDPKLLTSQITSHLWRTVGAAIAMAFGLGLFVGIQVWGFTMLESFIPGSWTPDAIVMLRPGLSPTEAERLANHPDVDSQRCLPMVVEQPRLVEDLTHSAERPSIVRQDNVVIVGLDPERALLGDHPLLTLDWVEGDPRNAVKQMQNGGACIVPDHFMKETGLKLGDSISVSPPRNAGNKVSYVIAGVVKLPGWHWQTKLTGLRTRTHRAAALVLADYDSVASDFDLPMASHVWFSYANENPDIDSIQTLASDLVRRSIADDAFQQETTPTQTMNESSTDNLAKVVSVQDIRNHLDVTARRWIWVISYIPLISLLIACLGVLNVMLASVQSRRWEFGILRSIGFTSSDLSRAILVEGLMIALVAGLLALGFGILSGWCGSGMAQSMSFFGGLHPPLVIPWLPIIGGFSLVLLLGVGIAAWPAISIGRSRPMDLLQSGNEFS
;
A
#
# COMPACT_ATOMS: atom_id res chain seq x y z
N MET A 1 35.23 -0.29 -35.23
CA MET A 1 35.27 -1.74 -35.59
C MET A 1 36.29 -2.57 -34.81
N LYS A 2 37.59 -2.22 -34.76
CA LYS A 2 38.62 -3.08 -34.10
C LYS A 2 38.38 -3.30 -32.60
N VAL A 3 38.01 -2.25 -31.86
CA VAL A 3 37.71 -2.32 -30.41
C VAL A 3 36.51 -3.22 -30.11
N LEU A 4 35.43 -3.10 -30.87
CA LEU A 4 34.23 -3.93 -30.71
C LEU A 4 34.51 -5.42 -30.94
N ARG A 5 35.29 -5.77 -31.99
CA ARG A 5 35.68 -7.17 -32.22
C ARG A 5 36.50 -7.74 -31.05
N LEU A 6 37.36 -6.91 -30.46
CA LEU A 6 38.18 -7.32 -29.32
C LEU A 6 37.35 -7.53 -28.05
N ALA A 7 36.37 -6.64 -27.79
CA ALA A 7 35.42 -6.80 -26.68
C ALA A 7 34.62 -8.11 -26.80
N LEU A 8 34.08 -8.39 -27.99
CA LEU A 8 33.33 -9.63 -28.25
C LEU A 8 34.20 -10.88 -28.12
N ALA A 9 35.47 -10.82 -28.53
CA ALA A 9 36.41 -11.92 -28.34
C ALA A 9 36.64 -12.23 -26.84
N PHE A 10 36.85 -11.19 -26.02
CA PHE A 10 37.04 -11.35 -24.58
C PHE A 10 35.82 -11.90 -23.84
N LEU A 11 34.61 -11.54 -24.28
CA LEU A 11 33.38 -12.13 -23.74
C LEU A 11 33.24 -13.61 -24.09
N ARG A 12 33.67 -14.01 -25.29
CA ARG A 12 33.58 -15.40 -25.79
C ARG A 12 34.60 -16.32 -25.14
N GLU A 13 35.75 -15.80 -24.74
CA GLU A 13 36.81 -16.55 -24.05
C GLU A 13 36.36 -17.03 -22.66
N ARG A 14 35.58 -16.23 -21.93
CA ARG A 14 35.13 -16.55 -20.56
C ARG A 14 33.62 -16.75 -20.45
N LYS A 15 33.12 -17.79 -21.12
CA LYS A 15 31.68 -18.10 -21.25
C LYS A 15 30.93 -18.19 -19.91
N THR A 16 31.51 -18.82 -18.89
CA THR A 16 30.87 -19.00 -17.58
C THR A 16 30.62 -17.68 -16.87
N ARG A 17 31.62 -16.79 -16.87
CA ARG A 17 31.51 -15.47 -16.28
C ARG A 17 30.50 -14.62 -17.04
N THR A 18 30.61 -14.56 -18.37
CA THR A 18 29.66 -13.85 -19.24
C THR A 18 28.22 -14.32 -19.00
N ALA A 19 28.00 -15.63 -18.87
CA ALA A 19 26.66 -16.19 -18.60
C ALA A 19 26.14 -15.74 -17.23
N LEU A 20 26.92 -15.90 -16.17
CA LEU A 20 26.50 -15.59 -14.80
C LEU A 20 26.16 -14.10 -14.62
N THR A 21 26.92 -13.23 -15.28
CA THR A 21 26.70 -11.78 -15.25
C THR A 21 25.49 -11.38 -16.06
N THR A 22 25.27 -12.03 -17.19
CA THR A 22 24.07 -11.83 -18.01
C THR A 22 22.83 -12.25 -17.23
N VAL A 23 22.85 -13.39 -16.55
CA VAL A 23 21.73 -13.87 -15.72
C VAL A 23 21.43 -12.90 -14.58
N ALA A 24 22.46 -12.37 -13.91
CA ALA A 24 22.23 -11.44 -12.81
C ALA A 24 21.64 -10.10 -13.29
N ILE A 25 22.10 -9.57 -14.43
CA ILE A 25 21.50 -8.38 -15.06
C ILE A 25 20.07 -8.69 -15.53
N ALA A 26 19.85 -9.86 -16.14
CA ALA A 26 18.53 -10.29 -16.62
C ALA A 26 17.51 -10.38 -15.48
N ALA A 27 17.91 -10.93 -14.33
CA ALA A 27 17.05 -11.01 -13.15
C ALA A 27 16.67 -9.61 -12.63
N ALA A 28 17.59 -8.64 -12.65
CA ALA A 28 17.29 -7.27 -12.26
C ALA A 28 16.39 -6.54 -13.27
N VAL A 29 16.60 -6.74 -14.57
CA VAL A 29 15.72 -6.23 -15.63
C VAL A 29 14.33 -6.81 -15.53
N CYS A 30 14.23 -8.13 -15.31
CA CYS A 30 12.98 -8.83 -15.10
C CYS A 30 12.20 -8.22 -13.92
N MET A 31 12.89 -7.89 -12.83
CA MET A 31 12.28 -7.24 -11.67
C MET A 31 11.76 -5.84 -11.99
N VAL A 32 12.51 -5.02 -12.74
CA VAL A 32 12.04 -3.69 -13.21
C VAL A 32 10.78 -3.82 -14.05
N ILE A 33 10.77 -4.73 -15.01
CA ILE A 33 9.61 -4.98 -15.88
C ILE A 33 8.43 -5.42 -15.04
N TRP A 34 8.62 -6.36 -14.12
CA TRP A 34 7.52 -6.87 -13.31
C TRP A 34 6.88 -5.77 -12.47
N VAL A 35 7.67 -4.98 -11.75
CA VAL A 35 7.17 -3.90 -10.89
C VAL A 35 6.52 -2.78 -11.70
N ALA A 36 7.16 -2.34 -12.80
CA ALA A 36 6.65 -1.24 -13.61
C ALA A 36 5.41 -1.65 -14.43
N SER A 37 5.44 -2.81 -15.09
CA SER A 37 4.33 -3.30 -15.90
C SER A 37 3.12 -3.68 -15.05
N SER A 38 3.29 -4.21 -13.83
CA SER A 38 2.16 -4.48 -12.93
C SER A 38 1.44 -3.20 -12.49
N TYR A 39 2.17 -2.11 -12.24
CA TYR A 39 1.56 -0.81 -11.96
C TYR A 39 0.87 -0.23 -13.19
N GLU A 40 1.51 -0.28 -14.37
CA GLU A 40 0.91 0.19 -15.62
C GLU A 40 -0.38 -0.57 -15.96
N ALA A 41 -0.41 -1.89 -15.75
CA ALA A 41 -1.60 -2.71 -15.96
C ALA A 41 -2.74 -2.33 -14.99
N LEU A 42 -2.40 -2.06 -13.73
CA LEU A 42 -3.38 -1.61 -12.72
C LEU A 42 -3.95 -0.24 -13.07
N HIS A 43 -3.09 0.74 -13.36
CA HIS A 43 -3.49 2.09 -13.70
C HIS A 43 -4.34 2.13 -14.97
N LYS A 44 -3.94 1.40 -16.02
CA LYS A 44 -4.72 1.30 -17.26
C LYS A 44 -6.13 0.74 -17.00
N THR A 45 -6.26 -0.23 -16.10
CA THR A 45 -7.57 -0.80 -15.73
C THR A 45 -8.49 0.25 -15.08
N TYR A 46 -7.93 1.18 -14.30
CA TYR A 46 -8.69 2.27 -13.69
C TYR A 46 -9.04 3.37 -14.69
N ASP A 47 -8.10 3.79 -15.53
CA ASP A 47 -8.34 4.79 -16.59
C ASP A 47 -9.46 4.33 -17.53
N GLU A 48 -9.45 3.05 -17.90
CA GLU A 48 -10.47 2.48 -18.79
C GLU A 48 -11.83 2.41 -18.09
N PHE A 49 -11.85 2.04 -16.81
CA PHE A 49 -13.08 2.07 -16.03
C PHE A 49 -13.63 3.50 -15.87
N SER A 50 -12.84 4.51 -15.51
CA SER A 50 -13.34 5.88 -15.32
C SER A 50 -13.92 6.48 -16.60
N ASN A 51 -13.27 6.22 -17.74
CA ASN A 51 -13.75 6.68 -19.05
C ASN A 51 -15.04 5.99 -19.48
N LEU A 52 -15.23 4.74 -19.11
CA LEU A 52 -16.39 3.95 -19.52
C LEU A 52 -17.49 3.92 -18.46
N ALA A 53 -17.25 4.29 -17.20
CA ALA A 53 -18.16 4.05 -16.07
C ALA A 53 -19.52 4.77 -16.20
N LEU A 54 -19.53 5.91 -16.91
CA LEU A 54 -20.73 6.70 -17.16
C LEU A 54 -21.50 6.25 -18.41
N GLY A 55 -20.94 5.34 -19.21
CA GLY A 55 -21.55 4.92 -20.47
C GLY A 55 -21.75 6.09 -21.42
N ARG A 56 -22.97 6.28 -21.91
CA ARG A 56 -23.35 7.36 -22.84
C ARG A 56 -23.51 8.75 -22.20
N TYR A 57 -23.45 8.87 -20.88
CA TYR A 57 -23.70 10.14 -20.19
C TYR A 57 -22.39 10.92 -20.00
N GLU A 58 -22.41 12.23 -20.23
CA GLU A 58 -21.27 13.11 -19.95
C GLU A 58 -21.05 13.32 -18.44
N LEU A 59 -22.11 13.25 -17.64
CA LEU A 59 -22.08 13.45 -16.19
C LEU A 59 -23.25 12.77 -15.48
N THR A 60 -23.09 12.49 -14.19
CA THR A 60 -24.17 12.00 -13.33
C THR A 60 -24.45 12.96 -12.18
N ILE A 61 -25.68 12.94 -11.66
CA ILE A 61 -26.08 13.68 -10.45
C ILE A 61 -26.52 12.67 -9.41
N ALA A 62 -25.94 12.74 -8.22
CA ALA A 62 -26.28 11.88 -7.09
C ALA A 62 -26.20 12.67 -5.77
N PRO A 63 -26.78 12.15 -4.67
CA PRO A 63 -26.63 12.74 -3.35
C PRO A 63 -25.16 12.87 -2.93
N ILE A 64 -24.87 13.89 -2.12
CA ILE A 64 -23.54 14.07 -1.50
C ILE A 64 -23.29 13.02 -0.41
N SER A 65 -24.36 12.55 0.22
CA SER A 65 -24.34 11.53 1.27
C SER A 65 -24.07 10.14 0.71
N THR A 66 -23.53 9.27 1.56
CA THR A 66 -23.32 7.84 1.26
C THR A 66 -24.41 6.95 1.87
N ASP A 67 -25.45 7.54 2.46
CA ASP A 67 -26.57 6.79 3.03
C ASP A 67 -27.45 6.20 1.92
N GLU A 68 -27.85 4.94 2.07
CA GLU A 68 -28.67 4.23 1.07
C GLU A 68 -30.12 4.74 1.04
N SER A 69 -30.53 5.53 2.04
CA SER A 69 -31.84 6.17 2.13
C SER A 69 -31.92 7.54 1.46
N ASP A 70 -30.77 8.13 1.08
CA ASP A 70 -30.75 9.44 0.45
C ASP A 70 -30.96 9.29 -1.06
N PHE A 71 -32.03 9.90 -1.57
CA PHE A 71 -32.39 9.85 -2.98
C PHE A 71 -32.38 11.24 -3.60
N VAL A 72 -32.22 11.29 -4.92
CA VAL A 72 -32.39 12.50 -5.72
C VAL A 72 -33.87 12.89 -5.72
N SER A 73 -34.17 14.13 -5.33
CA SER A 73 -35.55 14.62 -5.37
C SER A 73 -36.10 14.61 -6.80
N PRO A 74 -37.30 14.03 -7.04
CA PRO A 74 -37.95 14.01 -8.36
C PRO A 74 -38.19 15.41 -8.93
N GLU A 75 -38.27 16.45 -8.08
CA GLU A 75 -38.45 17.85 -8.50
C GLU A 75 -37.31 18.36 -9.37
N VAL A 76 -36.13 17.74 -9.30
CA VAL A 76 -34.95 18.10 -10.09
C VAL A 76 -35.14 17.72 -11.57
N LEU A 77 -35.91 16.68 -11.88
CA LEU A 77 -35.99 16.10 -13.23
C LEU A 77 -36.53 17.06 -14.28
N GLN A 78 -37.69 17.67 -14.02
CA GLN A 78 -38.37 18.49 -15.02
C GLN A 78 -37.56 19.74 -15.40
N PRO A 79 -37.04 20.52 -14.42
CA PRO A 79 -36.22 21.69 -14.76
C PRO A 79 -34.89 21.32 -15.44
N LEU A 80 -34.34 20.12 -15.19
CA LEU A 80 -33.12 19.64 -15.84
C LEU A 80 -33.39 19.22 -17.29
N ARG A 81 -34.51 18.54 -17.55
CA ARG A 81 -34.97 18.16 -18.90
C ARG A 81 -35.32 19.38 -19.76
N ASP A 82 -35.81 20.47 -19.15
CA ASP A 82 -36.16 21.71 -19.84
C ASP A 82 -34.93 22.61 -20.13
N ASP A 83 -33.73 22.26 -19.63
CA ASP A 83 -32.52 23.05 -19.86
C ASP A 83 -31.99 22.86 -21.30
N PRO A 84 -31.72 23.94 -22.06
CA PRO A 84 -31.29 23.83 -23.45
C PRO A 84 -29.93 23.17 -23.65
N ALA A 85 -29.10 23.03 -22.60
CA ALA A 85 -27.83 22.32 -22.67
C ALA A 85 -28.01 20.79 -22.61
N VAL A 86 -29.14 20.29 -22.10
CA VAL A 86 -29.37 18.88 -21.83
C VAL A 86 -29.99 18.19 -23.05
N ALA A 87 -29.49 17.00 -23.38
CA ALA A 87 -29.99 16.13 -24.45
C ALA A 87 -30.96 15.08 -23.90
N SER A 88 -30.59 14.41 -22.80
CA SER A 88 -31.45 13.45 -22.09
C SER A 88 -31.12 13.39 -20.61
N VAL A 89 -32.11 12.99 -19.81
CA VAL A 89 -31.96 12.76 -18.36
C VAL A 89 -32.68 11.48 -18.01
N ASP A 90 -31.90 10.49 -17.59
CA ASP A 90 -32.37 9.16 -17.28
C ASP A 90 -32.25 8.91 -15.77
N PRO A 91 -33.37 8.87 -15.03
CA PRO A 91 -33.34 8.46 -13.64
C PRO A 91 -33.04 6.97 -13.52
N MET A 92 -32.24 6.63 -12.50
CA MET A 92 -31.87 5.26 -12.21
C MET A 92 -32.02 4.97 -10.71
N TRP A 93 -32.65 3.84 -10.40
CA TRP A 93 -32.76 3.32 -9.05
C TRP A 93 -31.85 2.12 -8.88
N ALA A 94 -30.84 2.24 -8.01
CA ALA A 94 -29.95 1.14 -7.70
C ALA A 94 -30.44 0.40 -6.46
N LYS A 95 -30.70 -0.90 -6.59
CA LYS A 95 -31.05 -1.76 -5.46
C LYS A 95 -30.42 -3.13 -5.62
N ARG A 96 -29.91 -3.69 -4.52
CA ARG A 96 -29.41 -5.06 -4.50
C ARG A 96 -30.58 -6.01 -4.28
N ILE A 97 -30.79 -6.94 -5.21
CA ILE A 97 -31.90 -7.90 -5.18
C ILE A 97 -31.35 -9.33 -5.14
N ALA A 98 -31.91 -10.16 -4.26
CA ALA A 98 -31.53 -11.56 -4.13
C ALA A 98 -32.01 -12.37 -5.35
N ILE A 99 -31.16 -13.31 -5.78
CA ILE A 99 -31.39 -14.18 -6.94
C ILE A 99 -31.18 -15.64 -6.57
N GLN A 100 -32.03 -16.52 -7.09
CA GLN A 100 -31.88 -17.97 -6.98
C GLN A 100 -31.32 -18.54 -8.29
N ASN A 101 -30.17 -19.20 -8.21
CA ASN A 101 -29.62 -19.95 -9.35
C ASN A 101 -30.39 -21.27 -9.51
N SER A 102 -30.92 -21.53 -10.70
CA SER A 102 -31.79 -22.68 -11.01
C SER A 102 -31.12 -24.07 -10.99
N ASN A 103 -29.90 -24.27 -10.44
CA ASN A 103 -29.28 -25.60 -10.40
C ASN A 103 -28.23 -25.91 -9.30
N ARG A 104 -28.14 -25.15 -8.20
CA ARG A 104 -27.38 -25.59 -7.01
C ARG A 104 -28.08 -25.19 -5.73
N ILE A 105 -28.13 -26.15 -4.79
CA ILE A 105 -28.69 -26.01 -3.43
C ILE A 105 -28.15 -24.70 -2.79
N PRO A 106 -29.01 -23.89 -2.14
CA PRO A 106 -28.56 -22.68 -1.46
C PRO A 106 -27.53 -23.04 -0.38
N ALA A 107 -26.36 -22.43 -0.42
CA ALA A 107 -25.57 -22.26 0.79
C ALA A 107 -26.31 -21.22 1.66
N SER A 108 -26.30 -21.42 2.99
CA SER A 108 -26.98 -20.59 3.98
C SER A 108 -26.96 -19.08 3.67
N PRO A 109 -28.02 -18.34 4.01
CA PRO A 109 -28.09 -16.91 3.79
C PRO A 109 -26.90 -16.22 4.46
N SER A 110 -26.05 -15.55 3.67
CA SER A 110 -25.01 -14.70 4.21
C SER A 110 -25.66 -13.41 4.69
N THR A 111 -25.89 -13.31 5.99
CA THR A 111 -26.27 -12.08 6.70
C THR A 111 -25.05 -11.19 6.86
N SER A 112 -24.69 -10.43 5.82
CA SER A 112 -23.79 -9.27 6.00
C SER A 112 -23.81 -8.32 4.80
N PRO A 113 -24.28 -7.07 4.96
CA PRO A 113 -23.83 -5.96 4.13
C PRO A 113 -22.55 -5.40 4.79
N GLY A 114 -21.42 -5.95 4.37
CA GLY A 114 -20.09 -5.54 4.84
C GLY A 114 -19.17 -5.24 3.65
N PRO A 115 -18.34 -4.19 3.71
CA PRO A 115 -17.43 -3.84 2.64
C PRO A 115 -16.26 -4.84 2.59
N GLY A 116 -16.26 -5.69 1.57
CA GLY A 116 -15.10 -6.43 1.03
C GLY A 116 -14.34 -7.38 1.97
N ASP A 117 -14.46 -8.69 1.75
CA ASP A 117 -13.35 -9.57 1.32
C ASP A 117 -13.80 -11.05 1.33
N GLY A 118 -13.57 -11.77 0.21
CA GLY A 118 -13.70 -13.22 0.15
C GLY A 118 -13.79 -13.78 -1.28
N PRO A 119 -13.11 -14.90 -1.60
CA PRO A 119 -12.85 -15.30 -2.98
C PRO A 119 -14.10 -15.82 -3.69
N ALA A 120 -14.32 -15.36 -4.93
CA ALA A 120 -15.20 -15.90 -5.99
C ALA A 120 -16.28 -16.92 -5.54
N GLY A 121 -17.13 -16.52 -4.60
CA GLY A 121 -18.41 -17.16 -4.33
C GLY A 121 -19.49 -16.33 -5.01
N LEU A 122 -20.30 -16.95 -5.87
CA LEU A 122 -21.49 -16.34 -6.44
C LEU A 122 -22.35 -15.77 -5.31
N LEU A 123 -22.33 -14.45 -5.11
CA LEU A 123 -23.23 -13.80 -4.16
C LEU A 123 -24.67 -14.15 -4.57
N PRO A 124 -25.58 -14.45 -3.62
CA PRO A 124 -26.97 -14.75 -3.93
C PRO A 124 -27.78 -13.49 -4.29
N SER A 125 -27.13 -12.41 -4.74
CA SER A 125 -27.78 -11.17 -5.14
C SER A 125 -27.00 -10.47 -6.26
N LEU A 126 -27.70 -9.62 -7.02
CA LEU A 126 -27.13 -8.72 -8.02
C LEU A 126 -27.55 -7.28 -7.72
N MET A 127 -26.73 -6.31 -8.13
CA MET A 127 -27.16 -4.91 -8.17
C MET A 127 -28.05 -4.68 -9.41
N PHE A 128 -29.34 -4.48 -9.17
CA PHE A 128 -30.28 -4.09 -10.20
C PHE A 128 -30.31 -2.57 -10.34
N MET A 129 -30.39 -2.12 -11.59
CA MET A 129 -30.54 -0.72 -11.95
C MET A 129 -31.86 -0.58 -12.72
N ALA A 130 -32.87 -0.02 -12.05
CA ALA A 130 -34.16 0.23 -12.67
C ALA A 130 -34.15 1.59 -13.36
N THR A 131 -34.59 1.66 -14.60
CA THR A 131 -34.61 2.90 -15.38
C THR A 131 -35.75 2.90 -16.40
N ASP A 132 -36.22 4.10 -16.75
CA ASP A 132 -37.17 4.36 -17.84
C ASP A 132 -36.46 4.79 -19.14
N ALA A 133 -35.12 4.70 -19.18
CA ALA A 133 -34.31 5.05 -20.33
C ALA A 133 -34.73 4.25 -21.58
N THR A 134 -35.02 4.97 -22.67
CA THR A 134 -35.40 4.37 -23.96
C THR A 134 -34.24 3.73 -24.70
N GLU A 135 -33.02 4.12 -24.35
CA GLU A 135 -31.78 3.65 -24.95
C GLU A 135 -30.88 3.12 -23.85
N ALA A 136 -30.08 2.11 -24.19
CA ALA A 136 -29.18 1.47 -23.24
C ALA A 136 -28.08 2.46 -22.81
N PRO A 137 -27.70 2.50 -21.52
CA PRO A 137 -26.61 3.35 -21.04
C PRO A 137 -25.25 2.91 -21.58
N PHE A 138 -25.11 1.65 -22.02
CA PHE A 138 -23.92 1.06 -22.61
C PHE A 138 -24.26 0.33 -23.90
N ASP A 139 -23.27 0.06 -24.74
CA ASP A 139 -23.45 -0.73 -25.95
C ASP A 139 -23.90 -2.15 -25.62
N LEU A 140 -24.83 -2.68 -26.42
CA LEU A 140 -25.30 -4.06 -26.30
C LEU A 140 -24.32 -5.00 -27.03
N SER A 141 -23.75 -5.95 -26.30
CA SER A 141 -22.92 -7.00 -26.90
C SER A 141 -23.77 -8.03 -27.66
N GLU A 142 -24.93 -8.39 -27.09
CA GLU A 142 -25.91 -9.31 -27.70
C GLU A 142 -27.34 -8.95 -27.25
N GLY A 143 -28.34 -9.29 -28.07
CA GLY A 143 -29.76 -9.13 -27.73
C GLY A 143 -30.32 -7.71 -27.93
N ASN A 144 -31.38 -7.38 -27.20
CA ASN A 144 -32.11 -6.11 -27.30
C ASN A 144 -32.15 -5.37 -25.95
N TRP A 145 -32.35 -4.05 -25.99
CA TRP A 145 -32.66 -3.27 -24.79
C TRP A 145 -34.07 -3.56 -24.26
N ILE A 146 -34.30 -3.20 -23.00
CA ILE A 146 -35.55 -3.44 -22.28
C ILE A 146 -36.69 -2.71 -22.99
N ALA A 147 -37.77 -3.43 -23.31
CA ALA A 147 -38.94 -2.80 -23.90
C ALA A 147 -39.74 -2.00 -22.85
N SER A 148 -40.20 -0.79 -23.22
CA SER A 148 -41.00 0.07 -22.32
C SER A 148 -42.34 -0.58 -21.91
N GLU A 149 -42.92 -1.42 -22.78
CA GLU A 149 -44.15 -2.19 -22.52
C GLU A 149 -43.95 -3.64 -22.99
N ALA A 150 -43.30 -4.47 -22.15
CA ALA A 150 -43.09 -5.88 -22.43
C ALA A 150 -44.27 -6.73 -21.92
N SER A 151 -44.68 -7.75 -22.67
CA SER A 151 -45.69 -8.73 -22.21
C SER A 151 -45.15 -9.74 -21.19
N SER A 152 -43.83 -9.79 -20.98
CA SER A 152 -43.13 -10.63 -20.00
C SER A 152 -42.11 -9.80 -19.20
N PRO A 153 -41.80 -10.18 -17.95
CA PRO A 153 -40.71 -9.58 -17.17
C PRO A 153 -39.35 -9.82 -17.84
N GLN A 154 -38.67 -8.75 -18.26
CA GLN A 154 -37.39 -8.81 -18.97
C GLN A 154 -36.26 -8.24 -18.13
N VAL A 155 -35.06 -8.78 -18.30
CA VAL A 155 -33.82 -8.27 -17.70
C VAL A 155 -32.71 -8.22 -18.74
N VAL A 156 -31.91 -7.17 -18.70
CA VAL A 156 -30.66 -7.06 -19.45
C VAL A 156 -29.51 -7.19 -18.45
N LEU A 157 -28.55 -8.08 -18.72
CA LEU A 157 -27.43 -8.33 -17.81
C LEU A 157 -26.15 -7.71 -18.34
N ARG A 158 -25.20 -7.41 -17.44
CA ARG A 158 -23.85 -7.09 -17.87
C ARG A 158 -23.14 -8.35 -18.37
N ALA A 159 -22.39 -8.25 -19.48
CA ALA A 159 -21.80 -9.41 -20.16
C ALA A 159 -20.88 -10.24 -19.26
N ASP A 160 -20.05 -9.59 -18.42
CA ASP A 160 -19.16 -10.27 -17.47
C ASP A 160 -19.91 -10.98 -16.32
N VAL A 161 -21.11 -10.52 -15.96
CA VAL A 161 -21.98 -11.16 -14.97
C VAL A 161 -22.58 -12.43 -15.58
N ALA A 162 -23.04 -12.36 -16.82
CA ALA A 162 -23.56 -13.49 -17.57
C ALA A 162 -22.49 -14.58 -17.75
N GLU A 163 -21.28 -14.21 -18.19
CA GLU A 163 -20.16 -15.14 -18.38
C GLU A 163 -19.77 -15.83 -17.06
N ARG A 164 -19.62 -15.06 -15.97
CA ARG A 164 -19.30 -15.59 -14.63
C ARG A 164 -20.35 -16.56 -14.10
N ARG A 165 -21.62 -16.34 -14.48
CA ARG A 165 -22.75 -17.19 -14.07
C ARG A 165 -23.10 -18.28 -15.09
N GLN A 166 -22.41 -18.31 -16.23
CA GLN A 166 -22.68 -19.22 -17.36
C GLN A 166 -24.14 -19.12 -17.86
N LEU A 167 -24.67 -17.89 -17.90
CA LEU A 167 -26.02 -17.57 -18.39
C LEU A 167 -25.97 -17.18 -19.86
N HIS A 168 -26.96 -17.61 -20.64
CA HIS A 168 -27.10 -17.34 -22.07
C HIS A 168 -28.36 -16.52 -22.36
N LEU A 169 -28.43 -15.96 -23.57
CA LEU A 169 -29.61 -15.22 -24.02
C LEU A 169 -30.84 -16.14 -24.05
N GLY A 170 -31.96 -15.69 -23.48
CA GLY A 170 -33.18 -16.48 -23.33
C GLY A 170 -33.23 -17.38 -22.10
N ASP A 171 -32.16 -17.44 -21.30
CA ASP A 171 -32.22 -18.05 -19.97
C ASP A 171 -33.08 -17.18 -19.02
N TRP A 172 -33.52 -17.79 -17.91
CA TRP A 172 -34.35 -17.13 -16.91
C TRP A 172 -33.56 -16.85 -15.63
N LEU A 173 -33.67 -15.62 -15.14
CA LEU A 173 -33.13 -15.18 -13.86
C LEU A 173 -34.26 -15.12 -12.83
N THR A 174 -34.17 -15.92 -11.76
CA THR A 174 -35.18 -15.93 -10.71
C THR A 174 -34.80 -14.98 -9.58
N VAL A 175 -35.65 -14.00 -9.29
CA VAL A 175 -35.49 -13.03 -8.21
C VAL A 175 -36.47 -13.31 -7.08
N GLU A 176 -36.08 -13.04 -5.84
CA GLU A 176 -36.96 -13.16 -4.67
C GLU A 176 -37.77 -11.86 -4.47
N ARG A 177 -39.08 -11.97 -4.24
CA ARG A 177 -39.95 -10.84 -3.89
C ARG A 177 -40.18 -10.80 -2.38
N PRO A 178 -40.03 -9.64 -1.72
CA PRO A 178 -40.46 -9.47 -0.34
C PRO A 178 -42.00 -9.49 -0.29
N ARG A 179 -42.61 -10.42 0.46
CA ARG A 179 -44.03 -10.33 0.85
C ARG A 179 -44.16 -10.24 2.37
N PRO A 180 -45.02 -9.35 2.92
CA PRO A 180 -45.32 -9.36 4.34
C PRO A 180 -46.20 -10.57 4.70
N GLY A 181 -45.73 -11.45 5.59
CA GLY A 181 -46.58 -12.33 6.39
C GLY A 181 -46.87 -13.76 5.88
N ASP A 182 -46.10 -14.31 4.94
CA ASP A 182 -46.24 -15.72 4.52
C ASP A 182 -44.85 -16.36 4.33
N ASP A 183 -44.57 -17.49 4.98
CA ASP A 183 -43.30 -18.26 4.95
C ASP A 183 -42.97 -18.86 3.55
N ALA A 184 -43.71 -18.49 2.51
CA ALA A 184 -43.51 -18.94 1.14
C ALA A 184 -42.67 -17.91 0.37
N GLN A 185 -41.44 -18.28 0.02
CA GLN A 185 -40.58 -17.50 -0.89
C GLN A 185 -41.29 -17.30 -2.24
N ASP A 186 -41.82 -16.10 -2.47
CA ASP A 186 -42.47 -15.76 -3.73
C ASP A 186 -41.41 -15.30 -4.74
N THR A 187 -41.13 -16.14 -5.72
CA THR A 187 -40.11 -15.86 -6.74
C THR A 187 -40.72 -15.29 -8.02
N LEU A 188 -39.99 -14.43 -8.72
CA LEU A 188 -40.34 -13.95 -10.07
C LEU A 188 -39.24 -14.35 -11.05
N ALA A 189 -39.62 -14.92 -12.20
CA ALA A 189 -38.68 -15.28 -13.25
C ALA A 189 -38.61 -14.15 -14.30
N LEU A 190 -37.40 -13.67 -14.57
CA LEU A 190 -37.08 -12.63 -15.54
C LEU A 190 -36.39 -13.26 -16.75
N GLU A 191 -36.85 -12.97 -17.94
CA GLU A 191 -36.21 -13.44 -19.19
C GLU A 191 -35.00 -12.57 -19.51
N ILE A 192 -33.84 -13.20 -19.77
CA ILE A 192 -32.63 -12.50 -20.18
C ILE A 192 -32.72 -12.16 -21.67
N VAL A 193 -32.94 -10.88 -21.99
CA VAL A 193 -33.17 -10.41 -23.36
C VAL A 193 -31.98 -9.72 -24.02
N GLY A 194 -30.93 -9.42 -23.24
CA GLY A 194 -29.73 -8.77 -23.76
C GLY A 194 -28.56 -8.77 -22.78
N PHE A 195 -27.38 -8.49 -23.34
CA PHE A 195 -26.13 -8.33 -22.62
C PHE A 195 -25.49 -6.97 -22.94
N LEU A 196 -25.04 -6.25 -21.90
CA LEU A 196 -24.35 -4.96 -22.02
C LEU A 196 -22.84 -5.10 -21.88
N ASP A 197 -22.11 -4.36 -22.71
CA ASP A 197 -20.66 -4.19 -22.63
C ASP A 197 -20.31 -2.99 -21.72
N ALA A 198 -20.58 -3.15 -20.42
CA ALA A 198 -20.21 -2.18 -19.41
C ALA A 198 -18.94 -2.63 -18.67
N PRO A 199 -18.05 -1.68 -18.29
CA PRO A 199 -16.75 -2.02 -17.72
C PRO A 199 -16.91 -2.77 -16.39
N PRO A 200 -16.10 -3.81 -16.13
CA PRO A 200 -16.16 -4.54 -14.87
C PRO A 200 -15.78 -3.66 -13.69
N THR A 201 -16.61 -3.67 -12.66
CA THR A 201 -16.34 -3.00 -11.38
C THR A 201 -15.00 -3.49 -10.81
N PRO A 202 -13.99 -2.61 -10.61
CA PRO A 202 -12.67 -3.00 -10.11
C PRO A 202 -12.78 -3.65 -8.72
N LYS A 203 -12.13 -4.81 -8.55
CA LYS A 203 -12.23 -5.64 -7.34
C LYS A 203 -11.12 -5.38 -6.29
N LEU A 204 -10.24 -4.39 -6.48
CA LEU A 204 -9.05 -4.22 -5.64
C LEU A 204 -9.22 -3.20 -4.51
N GLY A 205 -9.23 -3.68 -3.26
CA GLY A 205 -8.60 -3.03 -2.10
C GLY A 205 -9.35 -1.89 -1.40
N VAL A 206 -9.97 -2.21 -0.25
CA VAL A 206 -10.18 -1.33 0.94
C VAL A 206 -10.64 0.12 0.66
N GLY A 207 -11.83 0.26 0.10
CA GLY A 207 -12.50 1.56 -0.04
C GLY A 207 -13.23 1.62 -1.37
N SER A 208 -14.45 1.08 -1.38
CA SER A 208 -15.42 1.27 -2.46
C SER A 208 -15.37 2.71 -2.97
N ILE A 209 -15.25 2.89 -4.29
CA ILE A 209 -15.54 4.18 -4.93
C ILE A 209 -16.86 4.67 -4.31
N PRO A 210 -16.88 5.79 -3.57
CA PRO A 210 -18.07 6.26 -2.88
C PRO A 210 -19.06 6.93 -3.85
N MET A 211 -19.01 6.56 -5.12
CA MET A 211 -19.76 7.15 -6.22
C MET A 211 -20.46 6.03 -6.97
N LEU A 212 -21.79 6.10 -6.95
CA LEU A 212 -22.64 5.18 -7.67
C LEU A 212 -22.71 5.64 -9.14
N THR A 213 -22.21 4.82 -10.06
CA THR A 213 -22.27 5.08 -11.50
C THR A 213 -23.16 4.06 -12.20
N PRO A 214 -23.64 4.33 -13.44
CA PRO A 214 -24.41 3.38 -14.22
C PRO A 214 -23.72 2.00 -14.35
N SER A 215 -22.39 1.95 -14.40
CA SER A 215 -21.61 0.70 -14.53
C SER A 215 -21.71 -0.24 -13.31
N PHE A 216 -22.20 0.24 -12.16
CA PHE A 216 -22.48 -0.61 -11.00
C PHE A 216 -23.70 -1.51 -11.23
N GLY A 217 -24.58 -1.19 -12.18
CA GLY A 217 -25.69 -2.05 -12.58
C GLY A 217 -25.16 -3.39 -13.12
N GLU A 218 -25.40 -4.47 -12.37
CA GLU A 218 -25.13 -5.84 -12.81
C GLU A 218 -26.29 -6.39 -13.65
N ALA A 219 -27.50 -5.90 -13.39
CA ALA A 219 -28.74 -6.20 -14.10
C ALA A 219 -29.56 -4.92 -14.29
N PHE A 220 -30.22 -4.76 -15.43
CA PHE A 220 -31.06 -3.62 -15.76
C PHE A 220 -32.50 -4.08 -16.00
N ILE A 221 -33.46 -3.36 -15.41
CA ILE A 221 -34.90 -3.65 -15.50
C ILE A 221 -35.69 -2.33 -15.68
N ASN A 222 -36.94 -2.45 -16.11
CA ASN A 222 -37.86 -1.31 -16.19
C ASN A 222 -38.31 -0.90 -14.76
N VAL A 223 -38.55 0.39 -14.56
CA VAL A 223 -39.14 0.97 -13.32
C VAL A 223 -40.38 0.21 -12.86
N ALA A 224 -41.34 -0.06 -13.75
CA ALA A 224 -42.59 -0.73 -13.38
C ALA A 224 -42.36 -2.14 -12.79
N LEU A 225 -41.37 -2.86 -13.32
CA LEU A 225 -40.99 -4.18 -12.84
C LEU A 225 -40.22 -4.09 -11.51
N ALA A 226 -39.40 -3.04 -11.32
CA ALA A 226 -38.70 -2.81 -10.07
C ALA A 226 -39.67 -2.51 -8.92
N GLU A 227 -40.69 -1.68 -9.15
CA GLU A 227 -41.76 -1.42 -8.19
C GLU A 227 -42.53 -2.70 -7.84
N GLU A 228 -42.78 -3.58 -8.82
CA GLU A 228 -43.41 -4.89 -8.58
C GLU A 228 -42.52 -5.82 -7.75
N ILE A 229 -41.21 -5.87 -8.03
CA ILE A 229 -40.28 -6.75 -7.31
C ILE A 229 -40.05 -6.27 -5.88
N LEU A 230 -39.88 -4.96 -5.69
CA LEU A 230 -39.50 -4.38 -4.40
C LEU A 230 -40.70 -4.03 -3.52
N GLY A 231 -41.89 -3.84 -4.10
CA GLY A 231 -43.08 -3.42 -3.36
C GLY A 231 -43.02 -1.99 -2.85
N GLU A 232 -42.10 -1.17 -3.37
CA GLU A 232 -41.85 0.21 -2.99
C GLU A 232 -41.93 1.12 -4.23
N PRO A 233 -42.37 2.39 -4.09
CA PRO A 233 -42.41 3.33 -5.20
C PRO A 233 -41.00 3.67 -5.68
N PHE A 234 -40.86 3.97 -6.97
CA PHE A 234 -39.59 4.33 -7.59
C PHE A 234 -38.87 5.48 -6.86
N GLN A 235 -37.62 5.23 -6.46
CA GLN A 235 -36.74 6.22 -5.85
C GLN A 235 -35.52 6.45 -6.75
N ILE A 236 -35.05 7.70 -6.87
CA ILE A 236 -33.95 8.01 -7.80
C ILE A 236 -32.62 7.97 -7.03
N SER A 237 -31.80 6.95 -7.27
CA SER A 237 -30.44 6.88 -6.67
C SER A 237 -29.44 7.78 -7.39
N LEU A 238 -29.54 7.86 -8.71
CA LEU A 238 -28.70 8.72 -9.54
C LEU A 238 -29.45 9.16 -10.80
N LEU A 239 -29.01 10.27 -11.40
CA LEU A 239 -29.43 10.73 -12.72
C LEU A 239 -28.27 10.63 -13.70
N GLY A 240 -28.45 9.91 -14.80
CA GLY A 240 -27.57 10.00 -15.97
C GLY A 240 -27.97 11.21 -16.81
N VAL A 241 -27.05 12.14 -17.05
CA VAL A 241 -27.31 13.37 -17.80
C VAL A 241 -26.47 13.36 -19.06
N SER A 242 -27.14 13.34 -20.22
CA SER A 242 -26.48 13.59 -21.49
C SER A 242 -26.62 15.06 -21.88
N VAL A 243 -25.54 15.65 -22.36
CA VAL A 243 -25.44 17.06 -22.75
C VAL A 243 -25.33 17.15 -24.27
N GLN A 244 -25.91 18.18 -24.88
CA GLN A 244 -25.82 18.38 -26.33
C GLN A 244 -24.36 18.61 -26.77
N ASP A 245 -23.96 18.07 -27.92
CA ASP A 245 -22.58 18.14 -28.47
C ASP A 245 -21.94 19.54 -28.47
N GLN A 246 -22.74 20.61 -28.58
CA GLN A 246 -22.25 22.00 -28.64
C GLN A 246 -22.33 22.75 -27.31
N ALA A 247 -22.89 22.15 -26.26
CA ALA A 247 -23.05 22.78 -24.96
C ALA A 247 -21.76 22.72 -24.15
N ASN A 248 -21.48 23.80 -23.41
CA ASN A 248 -20.31 23.86 -22.54
C ASN A 248 -20.66 23.28 -21.17
N ILE A 249 -20.20 22.05 -20.91
CA ILE A 249 -20.45 21.29 -19.67
C ILE A 249 -20.03 22.10 -18.43
N THR A 250 -18.86 22.76 -18.47
CA THR A 250 -18.38 23.57 -17.35
C THR A 250 -19.36 24.70 -17.02
N LYS A 251 -19.87 25.40 -18.03
CA LYS A 251 -20.86 26.48 -17.86
C LYS A 251 -22.19 25.95 -17.31
N PHE A 252 -22.64 24.79 -17.81
CA PHE A 252 -23.85 24.11 -17.31
C PHE A 252 -23.72 23.79 -15.81
N ARG A 253 -22.60 23.17 -15.40
CA ARG A 253 -22.31 22.84 -14.00
C ARG A 253 -22.29 24.07 -13.10
N PHE A 254 -21.58 25.14 -13.48
CA PHE A 254 -21.52 26.36 -12.69
C PHE A 254 -22.91 27.00 -12.48
N GLY A 255 -23.80 26.88 -13.45
CA GLY A 255 -25.18 27.37 -13.34
C GLY A 255 -26.05 26.51 -12.40
N TRP A 256 -25.84 25.19 -12.42
CA TRP A 256 -26.67 24.23 -11.70
C TRP A 256 -26.20 23.87 -10.30
N ALA A 257 -24.89 23.90 -10.03
CA ALA A 257 -24.32 23.49 -8.74
C ALA A 257 -24.95 24.21 -7.52
N PRO A 258 -25.20 25.54 -7.54
CA PRO A 258 -25.89 26.21 -6.44
C PRO A 258 -27.33 25.72 -6.25
N ARG A 259 -28.05 25.43 -7.34
CA ARG A 259 -29.44 24.94 -7.29
C ARG A 259 -29.51 23.51 -6.74
N LEU A 260 -28.56 22.66 -7.12
CA LEU A 260 -28.45 21.29 -6.62
C LEU A 260 -28.22 21.22 -5.10
N SER A 261 -27.56 22.23 -4.54
CA SER A 261 -27.33 22.33 -3.09
C SER A 261 -28.54 22.81 -2.28
N THR A 262 -29.58 23.34 -2.93
CA THR A 262 -30.78 23.86 -2.23
C THR A 262 -31.91 22.85 -2.06
N TYR A 263 -31.80 21.67 -2.68
CA TYR A 263 -32.78 20.59 -2.48
C TYR A 263 -32.61 19.95 -1.11
N GLU A 264 -33.67 19.28 -0.64
CA GLU A 264 -33.74 18.63 0.68
C GLU A 264 -32.57 17.68 0.94
N THR A 265 -32.28 16.81 -0.04
CA THR A 265 -31.03 16.05 -0.15
C THR A 265 -30.05 16.85 -1.02
N PRO A 266 -28.94 17.37 -0.46
CA PRO A 266 -27.94 18.07 -1.26
C PRO A 266 -27.34 17.15 -2.32
N LEU A 267 -27.34 17.62 -3.57
CA LEU A 267 -26.87 16.86 -4.73
C LEU A 267 -25.55 17.40 -5.26
N GLN A 268 -24.77 16.53 -5.91
CA GLN A 268 -23.54 16.91 -6.59
C GLN A 268 -23.43 16.26 -7.97
N PHE A 269 -22.66 16.93 -8.83
CA PHE A 269 -22.21 16.36 -10.09
C PHE A 269 -21.11 15.33 -9.88
N GLN A 270 -21.06 14.35 -10.77
CA GLN A 270 -20.07 13.29 -10.82
C GLN A 270 -19.62 13.08 -12.28
N GLU A 271 -18.40 13.49 -12.60
CA GLU A 271 -17.79 13.33 -13.94
C GLU A 271 -16.82 12.15 -14.03
N ALA A 272 -16.50 11.70 -15.24
CA ALA A 272 -15.47 10.69 -15.48
C ALA A 272 -14.11 11.09 -14.87
N TYR A 273 -13.73 12.37 -14.95
CA TYR A 273 -12.51 12.88 -14.30
C TYR A 273 -12.60 12.88 -12.77
N GLU A 274 -13.78 13.14 -12.20
CA GLU A 274 -13.97 13.08 -10.74
C GLU A 274 -14.01 11.63 -10.24
N ILE A 275 -14.48 10.69 -11.07
CA ILE A 275 -14.40 9.24 -10.82
C ILE A 275 -12.95 8.76 -10.95
N GLU A 276 -12.21 9.24 -11.95
CA GLU A 276 -10.76 9.01 -12.10
C GLU A 276 -9.99 9.56 -10.91
N GLU A 277 -10.26 10.80 -10.50
CA GLU A 277 -9.63 11.42 -9.33
C GLU A 277 -10.03 10.69 -8.04
N ALA A 278 -11.31 10.34 -7.87
CA ALA A 278 -11.77 9.54 -6.74
C ALA A 278 -11.16 8.14 -6.75
N LEU A 279 -10.94 7.52 -7.91
CA LEU A 279 -10.26 6.23 -8.05
C LEU A 279 -8.76 6.35 -7.76
N ASP A 280 -8.11 7.40 -8.24
CA ASP A 280 -6.71 7.69 -7.96
C ASP A 280 -6.46 8.02 -6.48
N GLN A 281 -7.46 8.62 -5.80
CA GLN A 281 -7.45 8.92 -4.37
C GLN A 281 -7.92 7.76 -3.48
N ALA A 282 -8.89 6.96 -3.92
CA ALA A 282 -9.51 5.85 -3.17
C ALA A 282 -8.75 4.54 -3.35
N SER A 283 -8.35 4.23 -4.58
CA SER A 283 -7.26 3.28 -4.74
C SER A 283 -6.02 3.95 -4.19
N GLU A 284 -5.22 3.23 -3.45
CA GLU A 284 -3.94 3.70 -2.97
C GLU A 284 -2.96 3.97 -4.16
N ALA A 285 -3.43 4.24 -5.38
CA ALA A 285 -2.69 4.32 -6.64
C ALA A 285 -1.55 5.31 -6.61
N GLU A 286 -1.66 6.47 -5.95
CA GLU A 286 -0.50 7.33 -5.79
C GLU A 286 0.57 6.70 -4.89
N ASN A 287 0.17 6.02 -3.82
CA ASN A 287 1.09 5.25 -2.98
C ASN A 287 1.67 4.06 -3.77
N VAL A 288 0.88 3.35 -4.56
CA VAL A 288 1.34 2.24 -5.42
C VAL A 288 2.26 2.75 -6.53
N LYS A 289 2.02 3.94 -7.09
CA LYS A 289 2.87 4.62 -8.07
C LYS A 289 4.23 4.95 -7.47
N LEU A 290 4.23 5.61 -6.31
CA LEU A 290 5.45 5.97 -5.61
C LEU A 290 6.23 4.71 -5.19
N GLN A 291 5.53 3.67 -4.71
CA GLN A 291 6.11 2.37 -4.41
C GLN A 291 6.70 1.68 -5.64
N SER A 292 6.01 1.71 -6.79
CA SER A 292 6.48 1.14 -8.06
C SER A 292 7.75 1.85 -8.54
N TYR A 293 7.78 3.19 -8.47
CA TYR A 293 8.98 3.96 -8.80
C TYR A 293 10.12 3.71 -7.82
N ALA A 294 9.85 3.64 -6.52
CA ALA A 294 10.85 3.32 -5.51
C ALA A 294 11.43 1.91 -5.73
N ALA A 295 10.58 0.90 -5.95
CA ALA A 295 10.99 -0.48 -6.22
C ALA A 295 11.75 -0.61 -7.54
N THR A 296 11.35 0.13 -8.58
CA THR A 296 12.11 0.23 -9.84
C THR A 296 13.48 0.84 -9.59
N GLY A 297 13.56 1.93 -8.83
CA GLY A 297 14.83 2.56 -8.46
C GLY A 297 15.75 1.63 -7.66
N VAL A 298 15.21 0.84 -6.74
CA VAL A 298 15.94 -0.20 -6.00
C VAL A 298 16.49 -1.26 -6.95
N ALA A 299 15.66 -1.79 -7.84
CA ALA A 299 16.08 -2.81 -8.82
C ALA A 299 17.17 -2.27 -9.77
N MET A 300 17.06 -1.02 -10.21
CA MET A 300 18.08 -0.33 -11.01
C MET A 300 19.42 -0.24 -10.28
N LEU A 301 19.40 0.14 -8.99
CA LEU A 301 20.60 0.29 -8.19
C LEU A 301 21.27 -1.07 -7.96
N VAL A 302 20.49 -2.11 -7.68
CA VAL A 302 20.98 -3.49 -7.56
C VAL A 302 21.62 -3.97 -8.86
N ALA A 303 20.97 -3.75 -10.01
CA ALA A 303 21.52 -4.08 -11.32
C ALA A 303 22.87 -3.40 -11.57
N MET A 304 22.95 -2.10 -11.27
CA MET A 304 24.16 -1.30 -11.41
C MET A 304 25.28 -1.82 -10.49
N LEU A 305 25.00 -2.12 -9.22
CA LEU A 305 25.99 -2.65 -8.27
C LEU A 305 26.52 -4.03 -8.68
N VAL A 306 25.63 -4.93 -9.10
CA VAL A 306 26.02 -6.28 -9.57
C VAL A 306 26.92 -6.17 -10.81
N THR A 307 26.52 -5.32 -11.77
CA THR A 307 27.30 -5.09 -12.99
C THR A 307 28.65 -4.47 -12.67
N PHE A 308 28.69 -3.49 -11.75
CA PHE A 308 29.91 -2.85 -11.29
C PHE A 308 30.86 -3.86 -10.66
N CYS A 309 30.38 -4.70 -9.74
CA CYS A 309 31.20 -5.72 -9.09
C CYS A 309 31.79 -6.69 -10.12
N SER A 310 30.97 -7.13 -11.07
CA SER A 310 31.41 -8.02 -12.14
C SER A 310 32.47 -7.39 -13.06
N LEU A 311 32.21 -6.19 -13.58
CA LEU A 311 33.10 -5.50 -14.51
C LEU A 311 34.40 -5.11 -13.82
N SER A 312 34.33 -4.56 -12.62
CA SER A 312 35.50 -4.19 -11.83
C SER A 312 36.41 -5.39 -11.57
N MET A 313 35.84 -6.56 -11.27
CA MET A 313 36.62 -7.78 -11.11
C MET A 313 37.30 -8.21 -12.42
N GLY A 314 36.56 -8.24 -13.53
CA GLY A 314 37.16 -8.62 -14.82
C GLY A 314 38.25 -7.71 -15.31
N VAL A 315 38.08 -6.41 -15.09
CA VAL A 315 39.09 -5.43 -15.45
C VAL A 315 40.34 -5.62 -14.61
N THR A 316 40.18 -5.95 -13.32
CA THR A 316 41.31 -6.22 -12.42
C THR A 316 42.08 -7.47 -12.88
N GLU A 317 41.39 -8.56 -13.21
CA GLU A 317 42.01 -9.79 -13.76
C GLU A 317 42.78 -9.53 -15.06
N ARG A 318 42.28 -8.61 -15.90
CA ARG A 318 42.85 -8.30 -17.23
C ARG A 318 43.74 -7.07 -17.24
N THR A 319 44.08 -6.51 -16.08
CA THR A 319 44.87 -5.26 -16.01
C THR A 319 46.22 -5.42 -16.72
N ARG A 320 46.87 -6.59 -16.62
CA ARG A 320 48.11 -6.89 -17.36
C ARG A 320 47.89 -6.94 -18.87
N GLN A 321 46.80 -7.55 -19.34
CA GLN A 321 46.47 -7.61 -20.77
C GLN A 321 46.22 -6.21 -21.34
N TYR A 322 45.44 -5.37 -20.63
CA TYR A 322 45.21 -3.98 -21.04
C TYR A 322 46.49 -3.14 -21.02
N ALA A 323 47.37 -3.36 -20.04
CA ALA A 323 48.67 -2.73 -19.99
C ALA A 323 49.58 -3.10 -21.17
N VAL A 324 49.65 -4.38 -21.55
CA VAL A 324 50.40 -4.85 -22.73
C VAL A 324 49.81 -4.28 -24.01
N LEU A 325 48.47 -4.28 -24.14
CA LEU A 325 47.78 -3.67 -25.27
C LEU A 325 48.08 -2.16 -25.40
N ARG A 326 48.25 -1.44 -24.28
CA ARG A 326 48.71 -0.04 -24.26
C ARG A 326 50.16 0.15 -24.63
N ALA A 327 51.01 -0.79 -24.25
CA ALA A 327 52.42 -0.74 -24.60
C ALA A 327 52.63 -0.91 -26.11
N ILE A 328 51.77 -1.68 -26.78
CA ILE A 328 51.94 -2.03 -28.19
C ILE A 328 51.19 -1.08 -29.13
N ALA A 329 49.91 -0.74 -28.85
CA ALA A 329 49.09 -0.04 -29.86
C ALA A 329 47.90 0.80 -29.35
N LEU A 330 47.24 0.41 -28.25
CA LEU A 330 45.94 0.99 -27.86
C LEU A 330 46.08 2.24 -26.98
N THR A 331 45.31 3.29 -27.28
CA THR A 331 45.26 4.50 -26.45
C THR A 331 44.42 4.28 -25.18
N LYS A 332 44.61 5.16 -24.17
CA LYS A 332 43.80 5.14 -22.93
C LYS A 332 42.30 5.17 -23.23
N TRP A 333 41.88 6.03 -24.15
CA TRP A 333 40.49 6.14 -24.59
C TRP A 333 39.98 4.89 -25.30
N GLN A 334 40.80 4.23 -26.13
CA GLN A 334 40.39 3.00 -26.79
C GLN A 334 40.17 1.85 -25.81
N ILE A 335 40.89 1.82 -24.67
CA ILE A 335 40.68 0.83 -23.60
C ILE A 335 39.49 1.18 -22.72
N THR A 336 39.29 2.47 -22.42
CA THR A 336 38.04 2.89 -21.76
C THR A 336 36.84 2.45 -22.58
N TRP A 337 36.82 2.73 -23.89
CA TRP A 337 35.75 2.29 -24.78
C TRP A 337 35.65 0.78 -24.95
N LEU A 338 36.76 0.05 -24.87
CA LEU A 338 36.76 -1.41 -24.88
C LEU A 338 35.98 -1.97 -23.68
N ILE A 339 36.26 -1.47 -22.48
CA ILE A 339 35.62 -1.90 -21.23
C ILE A 339 34.15 -1.45 -21.19
N VAL A 340 33.87 -0.21 -21.61
CA VAL A 340 32.50 0.30 -21.71
C VAL A 340 31.68 -0.53 -22.69
N LEU A 341 32.23 -0.88 -23.86
CA LEU A 341 31.54 -1.75 -24.83
C LEU A 341 31.31 -3.16 -24.27
N GLU A 342 32.24 -3.71 -23.50
CA GLU A 342 32.04 -4.99 -22.80
C GLU A 342 30.85 -4.91 -21.84
N GLY A 343 30.77 -3.85 -21.04
CA GLY A 343 29.65 -3.58 -20.14
C GLY A 343 28.32 -3.39 -20.88
N VAL A 344 28.29 -2.59 -21.94
CA VAL A 344 27.07 -2.34 -22.74
C VAL A 344 26.59 -3.60 -23.44
N VAL A 345 27.48 -4.45 -23.96
CA VAL A 345 27.09 -5.73 -24.58
C VAL A 345 26.50 -6.69 -23.54
N LEU A 346 27.09 -6.77 -22.34
CA LEU A 346 26.52 -7.54 -21.23
C LEU A 346 25.14 -7.00 -20.82
N GLY A 347 25.00 -5.67 -20.73
CA GLY A 347 23.71 -5.01 -20.48
C GLY A 347 22.68 -5.30 -21.56
N ALA A 348 23.07 -5.30 -22.84
CA ALA A 348 22.16 -5.61 -23.94
C ALA A 348 21.69 -7.08 -23.91
N MET A 349 22.60 -8.02 -23.66
CA MET A 349 22.22 -9.43 -23.49
C MET A 349 21.32 -9.63 -22.27
N GLY A 350 21.63 -8.97 -21.15
CA GLY A 350 20.81 -8.98 -19.94
C GLY A 350 19.43 -8.36 -20.15
N LEU A 351 19.34 -7.28 -20.93
CA LEU A 351 18.07 -6.65 -21.30
C LEU A 351 17.21 -7.61 -22.14
N LEU A 352 17.78 -8.19 -23.21
CA LEU A 352 17.04 -9.11 -24.08
C LEU A 352 16.52 -10.33 -23.31
N THR A 353 17.38 -10.95 -22.51
CA THR A 353 17.01 -12.13 -21.71
C THR A 353 16.06 -11.76 -20.57
N GLY A 354 16.26 -10.62 -19.91
CA GLY A 354 15.40 -10.12 -18.84
C GLY A 354 14.00 -9.73 -19.32
N VAL A 355 13.88 -9.11 -20.49
CA VAL A 355 12.58 -8.82 -21.13
C VAL A 355 11.86 -10.11 -21.48
N LEU A 356 12.56 -11.09 -22.06
CA LEU A 356 11.96 -12.38 -22.43
C LEU A 356 11.46 -13.14 -21.19
N VAL A 357 12.27 -13.23 -20.14
CA VAL A 357 11.90 -13.91 -18.88
C VAL A 357 10.80 -13.13 -18.15
N GLY A 358 10.90 -11.80 -18.08
CA GLY A 358 9.91 -10.94 -17.45
C GLY A 358 8.55 -11.06 -18.14
N TRP A 359 8.53 -11.04 -19.47
CA TRP A 359 7.31 -11.27 -20.25
C TRP A 359 6.72 -12.66 -19.98
N GLY A 360 7.54 -13.71 -19.98
CA GLY A 360 7.07 -15.07 -19.67
C GLY A 360 6.48 -15.19 -18.26
N LEU A 361 7.07 -14.51 -17.27
CA LEU A 361 6.52 -14.47 -15.91
C LEU A 361 5.21 -13.69 -15.83
N LEU A 362 5.09 -12.56 -16.54
CA LEU A 362 3.85 -11.81 -16.62
C LEU A 362 2.69 -12.65 -17.19
N GLN A 363 2.97 -13.44 -18.23
CA GLN A 363 1.99 -14.37 -18.80
C GLN A 363 1.57 -15.48 -17.81
N ILE A 364 2.50 -15.98 -16.99
CA ILE A 364 2.16 -16.94 -15.92
C ILE A 364 1.26 -16.25 -14.88
N VAL A 365 1.58 -15.03 -14.45
CA VAL A 365 0.75 -14.28 -13.49
C VAL A 365 -0.65 -14.06 -14.05
N GLU A 366 -0.78 -13.68 -15.32
CA GLU A 366 -2.07 -13.51 -15.99
C GLU A 366 -2.91 -14.80 -15.98
N GLN A 367 -2.31 -15.98 -16.12
CA GLN A 367 -3.04 -17.25 -16.01
C GLN A 367 -3.56 -17.55 -14.60
N PHE A 368 -2.78 -17.20 -13.56
CA PHE A 368 -3.17 -17.46 -12.18
C PHE A 368 -4.06 -16.37 -11.57
N PHE A 369 -3.96 -15.14 -12.08
CA PHE A 369 -4.62 -13.94 -11.54
C PHE A 369 -5.48 -13.21 -12.58
N GLY A 370 -5.82 -13.84 -13.71
CA GLY A 370 -6.59 -13.22 -14.81
C GLY A 370 -7.94 -12.64 -14.39
N GLY A 371 -8.58 -13.21 -13.36
CA GLY A 371 -9.81 -12.65 -12.77
C GLY A 371 -9.65 -11.32 -12.04
N LEU A 372 -8.41 -10.87 -11.79
CA LEU A 372 -8.08 -9.55 -11.22
C LEU A 372 -7.59 -8.54 -12.27
N LEU A 373 -7.18 -9.00 -13.47
CA LEU A 373 -6.56 -8.19 -14.52
C LEU A 373 -7.24 -8.49 -15.85
N HIS A 374 -8.45 -7.94 -16.04
CA HIS A 374 -9.37 -8.30 -17.13
C HIS A 374 -8.81 -8.01 -18.54
N HIS A 375 -7.84 -7.11 -18.69
CA HIS A 375 -7.25 -6.73 -19.98
C HIS A 375 -5.86 -7.33 -20.27
N GLY A 376 -5.42 -8.28 -19.44
CA GLY A 376 -4.10 -8.91 -19.57
C GLY A 376 -2.94 -7.95 -19.25
N ILE A 377 -1.74 -8.50 -19.11
CA ILE A 377 -0.56 -7.68 -18.76
C ILE A 377 0.24 -7.38 -20.03
N LEU A 378 0.06 -6.18 -20.57
CA LEU A 378 0.85 -5.67 -21.69
C LEU A 378 2.18 -5.08 -21.19
N LEU A 379 3.26 -5.35 -21.92
CA LEU A 379 4.54 -4.65 -21.79
C LEU A 379 4.36 -3.19 -22.20
N GLY A 380 4.01 -2.31 -21.26
CA GLY A 380 3.84 -0.90 -21.57
C GLY A 380 5.17 -0.21 -21.91
N GLY A 381 5.11 0.80 -22.77
CA GLY A 381 6.30 1.46 -23.31
C GLY A 381 7.20 2.09 -22.23
N ARG A 382 6.62 2.54 -21.11
CA ARG A 382 7.35 3.16 -20.00
C ARG A 382 8.14 2.12 -19.21
N SER A 383 7.58 0.95 -18.93
CA SER A 383 8.32 -0.17 -18.32
C SER A 383 9.52 -0.59 -19.16
N LEU A 384 9.38 -0.62 -20.50
CA LEU A 384 10.48 -0.94 -21.41
C LEU A 384 11.56 0.15 -21.42
N THR A 385 11.19 1.44 -21.45
CA THR A 385 12.18 2.53 -21.39
C THR A 385 12.94 2.53 -20.07
N LEU A 386 12.25 2.28 -18.95
CA LEU A 386 12.88 2.11 -17.63
C LEU A 386 13.83 0.92 -17.61
N ALA A 387 13.44 -0.23 -18.18
CA ALA A 387 14.30 -1.42 -18.29
C ALA A 387 15.55 -1.16 -19.15
N VAL A 388 15.40 -0.42 -20.26
CA VAL A 388 16.53 -0.01 -21.13
C VAL A 388 17.48 0.90 -20.37
N LEU A 389 16.96 1.92 -19.67
CA LEU A 389 17.75 2.83 -18.86
C LEU A 389 18.45 2.10 -17.71
N ALA A 390 17.74 1.21 -17.02
CA ALA A 390 18.26 0.38 -15.94
C ALA A 390 19.44 -0.48 -16.41
N SER A 391 19.26 -1.19 -17.51
CA SER A 391 20.26 -2.14 -18.00
C SER A 391 21.42 -1.46 -18.71
N LEU A 392 21.14 -0.71 -19.78
CA LEU A 392 22.19 -0.11 -20.61
C LEU A 392 22.82 1.10 -19.92
N GLY A 393 22.00 1.98 -19.34
CA GLY A 393 22.47 3.12 -18.56
C GLY A 393 23.22 2.67 -17.31
N GLY A 394 22.66 1.73 -16.54
CA GLY A 394 23.32 1.15 -15.38
C GLY A 394 24.64 0.45 -15.72
N SER A 395 24.68 -0.35 -16.79
CA SER A 395 25.92 -1.01 -17.24
C SER A 395 26.98 -0.03 -17.72
N PHE A 396 26.56 1.01 -18.44
CA PHE A 396 27.43 2.09 -18.87
C PHE A 396 28.05 2.79 -17.65
N LEU A 397 27.23 3.27 -16.71
CA LEU A 397 27.69 3.94 -15.49
C LEU A 397 28.58 3.06 -14.63
N ALA A 398 28.19 1.79 -14.42
CA ALA A 398 28.96 0.80 -13.68
C ALA A 398 30.34 0.53 -14.30
N SER A 399 30.47 0.64 -15.62
CA SER A 399 31.73 0.41 -16.33
C SER A 399 32.71 1.60 -16.25
N LEU A 400 32.22 2.83 -16.00
CA LEU A 400 33.04 4.04 -16.07
C LEU A 400 34.18 4.06 -15.03
N PHE A 401 33.88 3.74 -13.78
CA PHE A 401 34.86 3.75 -12.69
C PHE A 401 35.99 2.73 -12.90
N PRO A 402 35.71 1.42 -13.14
CA PRO A 402 36.78 0.46 -13.40
C PRO A 402 37.52 0.76 -14.72
N ALA A 403 36.83 1.26 -15.75
CA ALA A 403 37.46 1.68 -16.99
C ALA A 403 38.48 2.80 -16.74
N TYR A 404 38.09 3.87 -16.04
CA TYR A 404 39.00 4.95 -15.66
C TYR A 404 40.20 4.42 -14.87
N LYS A 405 39.95 3.66 -13.80
CA LYS A 405 41.01 3.12 -12.94
C LYS A 405 42.03 2.26 -13.71
N SER A 406 41.58 1.47 -14.68
CA SER A 406 42.49 0.64 -15.49
C SER A 406 43.44 1.45 -16.38
N THR A 407 43.02 2.64 -16.82
CA THR A 407 43.88 3.55 -17.61
C THR A 407 44.94 4.26 -16.77
N CYS A 408 44.74 4.31 -15.45
CA CYS A 408 45.69 4.92 -14.51
C CYS A 408 46.89 4.00 -14.21
N VAL A 409 46.78 2.69 -14.43
CA VAL A 409 47.87 1.73 -14.23
C VAL A 409 48.93 1.94 -15.32
N LYS A 410 50.22 2.05 -14.97
CA LYS A 410 51.29 2.20 -15.97
C LYS A 410 51.63 0.84 -16.58
N PRO A 411 51.92 0.76 -17.90
CA PRO A 411 52.28 -0.50 -18.54
C PRO A 411 53.47 -1.21 -17.87
N LEU A 412 54.46 -0.45 -17.40
CA LEU A 412 55.63 -0.97 -16.69
C LEU A 412 55.23 -1.65 -15.36
N ASP A 413 54.36 -1.01 -14.57
CA ASP A 413 53.92 -1.51 -13.26
C ASP A 413 53.11 -2.80 -13.36
N ALA A 414 52.45 -3.03 -14.51
CA ALA A 414 51.66 -4.24 -14.75
C ALA A 414 52.50 -5.44 -15.23
N VAL A 415 53.73 -5.20 -15.69
CA VAL A 415 54.67 -6.23 -16.16
C VAL A 415 55.73 -6.55 -15.09
N ALA A 416 56.03 -5.59 -14.20
CA ALA A 416 56.86 -5.84 -13.03
C ALA A 416 56.16 -6.79 -12.03
N PRO A 417 56.88 -7.70 -11.36
CA PRO A 417 56.33 -8.51 -10.29
C PRO A 417 55.87 -7.58 -9.16
N LEU A 418 54.55 -7.43 -9.03
CA LEU A 418 53.94 -6.59 -8.01
C LEU A 418 54.35 -7.11 -6.63
N HIS A 419 55.18 -6.36 -5.92
CA HIS A 419 55.13 -6.42 -4.45
C HIS A 419 53.73 -5.98 -4.07
N GLN A 420 52.89 -6.92 -3.64
CA GLN A 420 51.58 -6.60 -3.05
C GLN A 420 51.85 -5.62 -1.90
N THR A 421 51.58 -4.34 -2.13
CA THR A 421 51.67 -3.33 -1.07
C THR A 421 50.70 -3.76 0.01
N GLN A 422 51.24 -4.19 1.16
CA GLN A 422 50.44 -4.56 2.32
C GLN A 422 49.51 -3.38 2.63
N ILE A 423 48.22 -3.53 2.33
CA ILE A 423 47.21 -2.56 2.74
C ILE A 423 47.37 -2.41 4.25
N SER A 424 47.57 -1.17 4.72
CA SER A 424 47.76 -0.88 6.14
C SER A 424 46.64 -1.55 6.94
N ARG A 425 47.05 -2.37 7.93
CA ARG A 425 46.16 -3.17 8.79
C ARG A 425 45.30 -2.33 9.74
N SER A 426 45.44 -1.00 9.73
CA SER A 426 44.65 -0.11 10.59
C SER A 426 43.33 0.29 9.91
N PRO A 427 42.17 0.19 10.58
CA PRO A 427 40.97 0.87 10.12
C PRO A 427 41.33 2.36 9.98
N GLY A 428 41.12 2.91 8.79
CA GLY A 428 41.49 4.31 8.55
C GLY A 428 40.55 5.20 9.33
N TRP A 429 40.97 5.71 10.48
CA TRP A 429 40.15 6.56 11.36
C TRP A 429 39.46 7.69 10.60
N PHE A 430 40.17 8.31 9.65
CA PHE A 430 39.61 9.34 8.77
C PHE A 430 38.37 8.87 7.98
N ARG A 431 38.39 7.64 7.43
CA ARG A 431 37.24 7.06 6.72
C ARG A 431 36.08 6.78 7.68
N LEU A 432 36.39 6.32 8.89
CA LEU A 432 35.37 6.05 9.89
C LEU A 432 34.70 7.35 10.35
N ALA A 433 35.48 8.40 10.64
CA ALA A 433 34.97 9.72 11.00
C ALA A 433 34.15 10.35 9.86
N LEU A 434 34.65 10.31 8.62
CA LEU A 434 33.94 10.81 7.44
C LEU A 434 32.62 10.05 7.23
N GLY A 435 32.66 8.72 7.29
CA GLY A 435 31.48 7.88 7.13
C GLY A 435 30.42 8.14 8.20
N LEU A 436 30.82 8.22 9.48
CA LEU A 436 29.90 8.56 10.57
C LEU A 436 29.32 9.97 10.43
N SER A 437 30.11 10.94 9.98
CA SER A 437 29.62 12.30 9.74
C SER A 437 28.55 12.34 8.64
N LEU A 438 28.72 11.57 7.57
CA LEU A 438 27.72 11.44 6.50
C LEU A 438 26.46 10.70 6.97
N ILE A 439 26.60 9.65 7.77
CA ILE A 439 25.47 8.91 8.37
C ILE A 439 24.67 9.81 9.30
N ALA A 440 25.33 10.68 10.07
CA ALA A 440 24.68 11.58 11.02
C ALA A 440 23.80 12.65 10.34
N VAL A 441 24.02 12.97 9.06
CA VAL A 441 23.22 13.96 8.31
C VAL A 441 21.74 13.60 8.31
N ASN A 442 21.39 12.32 8.14
CA ASN A 442 20.00 11.88 8.03
C ASN A 442 19.20 12.12 9.32
N PRO A 443 19.60 11.60 10.51
CA PRO A 443 18.88 11.89 11.75
C PRO A 443 18.94 13.38 12.12
N LEU A 444 19.99 14.12 11.75
CA LEU A 444 20.04 15.58 11.94
C LEU A 444 18.96 16.29 11.12
N LEU A 445 18.83 15.95 9.83
CA LEU A 445 17.78 16.52 8.98
C LEU A 445 16.38 16.08 9.42
N THR A 446 16.23 14.85 9.93
CA THR A 446 14.91 14.37 10.38
C THR A 446 14.46 15.00 11.70
N PHE A 447 15.33 14.99 12.72
CA PHE A 447 14.91 15.27 14.10
C PHE A 447 15.42 16.61 14.65
N ALA A 448 16.58 17.08 14.20
CA ALA A 448 17.13 18.35 14.68
C ALA A 448 16.67 19.55 13.83
N PHE A 449 16.49 19.35 12.52
CA PHE A 449 16.06 20.37 11.57
C PHE A 449 14.89 19.85 10.70
N PRO A 450 13.73 19.52 11.31
CA PRO A 450 12.63 18.86 10.63
C PRO A 450 12.19 19.67 9.39
N PRO A 451 12.10 19.05 8.21
CA PRO A 451 11.74 19.72 6.97
C PRO A 451 10.24 20.07 6.94
N ASN A 452 9.89 21.15 6.25
CA ASN A 452 8.51 21.47 5.88
C ASN A 452 8.05 20.58 4.72
N GLU A 453 6.73 20.39 4.55
CA GLU A 453 6.11 19.55 3.50
C GLU A 453 6.74 19.73 2.11
N SER A 454 6.96 20.99 1.69
CA SER A 454 7.55 21.31 0.38
C SER A 454 8.97 20.81 0.17
N ASN A 455 9.73 20.62 1.25
CA ASN A 455 11.14 20.25 1.22
C ASN A 455 11.40 18.83 1.76
N VAL A 456 10.39 18.12 2.29
CA VAL A 456 10.56 16.77 2.86
C VAL A 456 11.16 15.82 1.84
N GLY A 457 10.68 15.83 0.59
CA GLY A 457 11.19 14.96 -0.46
C GLY A 457 12.69 15.18 -0.75
N LEU A 458 13.14 16.44 -0.74
CA LEU A 458 14.55 16.78 -0.91
C LEU A 458 15.39 16.39 0.31
N ALA A 459 14.88 16.61 1.53
CA ALA A 459 15.53 16.20 2.76
C ALA A 459 15.67 14.66 2.86
N MET A 460 14.64 13.92 2.45
CA MET A 460 14.66 12.46 2.31
C MET A 460 15.73 12.00 1.34
N ALA A 461 15.78 12.61 0.15
CA ALA A 461 16.77 12.26 -0.87
C ALA A 461 18.21 12.50 -0.38
N ILE A 462 18.48 13.68 0.21
CA ILE A 462 19.80 14.02 0.76
C ILE A 462 20.15 13.09 1.92
N GLY A 463 19.24 12.89 2.87
CA GLY A 463 19.46 12.04 4.05
C GLY A 463 19.75 10.58 3.67
N PHE A 464 18.97 10.03 2.74
CA PHE A 464 19.18 8.68 2.24
C PHE A 464 20.50 8.54 1.46
N LEU A 465 20.83 9.48 0.59
CA LEU A 465 22.08 9.48 -0.18
C LEU A 465 23.30 9.62 0.74
N CYS A 466 23.29 10.57 1.67
CA CYS A 466 24.37 10.75 2.65
C CYS A 466 24.55 9.50 3.52
N SER A 467 23.47 8.90 4.01
CA SER A 467 23.53 7.63 4.76
C SER A 467 24.14 6.52 3.92
N SER A 468 23.64 6.33 2.69
CA SER A 468 24.11 5.27 1.77
C SER A 468 25.61 5.41 1.46
N VAL A 469 26.06 6.63 1.13
CA VAL A 469 27.48 6.92 0.90
C VAL A 469 28.29 6.75 2.19
N GLY A 470 27.75 7.15 3.33
CA GLY A 470 28.40 6.97 4.63
C GLY A 470 28.66 5.50 4.97
N PHE A 471 27.67 4.61 4.78
CA PHE A 471 27.85 3.16 4.94
C PHE A 471 28.84 2.59 3.92
N PHE A 472 28.84 3.07 2.68
CA PHE A 472 29.84 2.69 1.67
C PHE A 472 31.27 3.05 2.11
N VAL A 473 31.46 4.24 2.69
CA VAL A 473 32.77 4.71 3.20
C VAL A 473 33.24 3.91 4.42
N ILE A 474 32.33 3.47 5.28
CA ILE A 474 32.64 2.64 6.46
C ILE A 474 32.95 1.18 6.10
N ALA A 475 32.36 0.66 5.03
CA ALA A 475 32.45 -0.76 4.66
C ALA A 475 33.89 -1.34 4.65
N PRO A 476 34.93 -0.69 4.07
CA PRO A 476 36.30 -1.19 4.15
C PRO A 476 36.84 -1.31 5.58
N SER A 477 36.51 -0.36 6.45
CA SER A 477 36.91 -0.40 7.87
C SER A 477 36.21 -1.54 8.61
N LEU A 478 34.93 -1.78 8.29
CA LEU A 478 34.16 -2.88 8.85
C LEU A 478 34.71 -4.25 8.41
N VAL A 479 35.09 -4.40 7.13
CA VAL A 479 35.73 -5.64 6.64
C VAL A 479 37.01 -5.94 7.43
N VAL A 480 37.88 -4.94 7.62
CA VAL A 480 39.13 -5.11 8.41
C VAL A 480 38.82 -5.45 9.87
N TRP A 481 37.79 -4.84 10.45
CA TRP A 481 37.36 -5.13 11.81
C TRP A 481 36.84 -6.57 11.96
N VAL A 482 35.98 -7.02 11.05
CA VAL A 482 35.43 -8.38 11.03
C VAL A 482 36.54 -9.41 10.80
N ASP A 483 37.47 -9.17 9.88
CA ASP A 483 38.65 -10.03 9.64
C ASP A 483 39.52 -10.18 10.90
N ARG A 484 39.75 -9.08 11.62
CA ARG A 484 40.63 -9.04 12.80
C ARG A 484 40.02 -9.68 14.04
N TYR A 485 38.75 -9.39 14.35
CA TYR A 485 38.15 -9.77 15.62
C TYR A 485 37.25 -11.00 15.51
N VAL A 486 36.47 -11.10 14.43
CA VAL A 486 35.49 -12.18 14.26
C VAL A 486 36.10 -13.37 13.52
N GLY A 487 37.00 -13.12 12.56
CA GLY A 487 37.68 -14.16 11.78
C GLY A 487 38.31 -15.27 12.62
N PRO A 488 39.13 -14.96 13.64
CA PRO A 488 39.72 -15.96 14.52
C PRO A 488 38.69 -16.75 15.34
N ALA A 489 37.56 -16.16 15.69
CA ALA A 489 36.49 -16.86 16.41
C ALA A 489 35.80 -17.87 15.50
N ILE A 490 35.41 -17.46 14.29
CA ILE A 490 34.81 -18.33 13.27
C ILE A 490 35.78 -19.47 12.89
N ALA A 491 37.07 -19.18 12.75
CA ALA A 491 38.12 -20.16 12.48
C ALA A 491 38.14 -21.29 13.51
N ARG A 492 38.09 -20.94 14.81
CA ARG A 492 38.07 -21.92 15.91
C ARG A 492 36.81 -22.78 15.89
N VAL A 493 35.65 -22.17 15.65
CA VAL A 493 34.36 -22.88 15.57
C VAL A 493 34.37 -23.90 14.42
N LEU A 494 34.92 -23.54 13.26
CA LEU A 494 34.98 -24.40 12.08
C LEU A 494 36.24 -25.30 12.00
N ARG A 495 37.06 -25.30 13.08
CA ARG A 495 38.28 -26.11 13.24
C ARG A 495 39.31 -25.89 12.13
N ILE A 496 39.56 -24.63 11.75
CA ILE A 496 40.59 -24.24 10.78
C ILE A 496 41.70 -23.49 11.54
N ASP A 497 42.97 -23.66 11.14
CA ASP A 497 44.06 -22.84 11.67
C ASP A 497 43.78 -21.35 11.35
N PRO A 498 43.64 -20.48 12.37
CA PRO A 498 43.39 -19.05 12.18
C PRO A 498 44.44 -18.37 11.27
N LYS A 499 45.66 -18.90 11.20
CA LYS A 499 46.73 -18.38 10.35
C LYS A 499 46.45 -18.55 8.85
N LEU A 500 45.66 -19.55 8.46
CA LEU A 500 45.23 -19.76 7.07
C LEU A 500 44.15 -18.77 6.63
N LEU A 501 43.40 -18.25 7.61
CA LEU A 501 42.30 -17.32 7.38
C LEU A 501 42.75 -15.86 7.48
N THR A 502 43.73 -15.57 8.34
CA THR A 502 44.26 -14.21 8.49
C THR A 502 44.72 -13.69 7.13
N SER A 503 44.13 -12.58 6.69
CA SER A 503 44.39 -11.86 5.44
C SER A 503 43.66 -12.33 4.17
N GLN A 504 42.83 -13.38 4.18
CA GLN A 504 42.16 -13.83 2.94
C GLN A 504 41.14 -12.82 2.38
N ILE A 505 40.41 -12.14 3.28
CA ILE A 505 39.39 -11.17 2.90
C ILE A 505 40.03 -9.79 2.68
N THR A 506 40.99 -9.45 3.54
CA THR A 506 41.68 -8.16 3.50
C THR A 506 42.68 -8.04 2.34
N SER A 507 43.22 -9.16 1.83
CA SER A 507 44.10 -9.17 0.64
C SER A 507 43.38 -8.67 -0.63
N HIS A 508 42.06 -8.83 -0.68
CA HIS A 508 41.20 -8.34 -1.75
C HIS A 508 40.10 -7.42 -1.22
N LEU A 509 40.47 -6.48 -0.34
CA LEU A 509 39.54 -5.59 0.38
C LEU A 509 38.41 -5.02 -0.50
N TRP A 510 38.75 -4.38 -1.63
CA TRP A 510 37.74 -3.74 -2.49
C TRP A 510 36.80 -4.73 -3.19
N ARG A 511 37.22 -5.99 -3.37
CA ARG A 511 36.37 -7.07 -3.90
C ARG A 511 35.33 -7.46 -2.85
N THR A 512 35.77 -7.69 -1.62
CA THR A 512 34.88 -8.04 -0.51
C THR A 512 33.92 -6.90 -0.19
N VAL A 513 34.41 -5.66 -0.17
CA VAL A 513 33.56 -4.48 0.06
C VAL A 513 32.46 -4.40 -0.99
N GLY A 514 32.78 -4.56 -2.28
CA GLY A 514 31.75 -4.55 -3.34
C GLY A 514 30.70 -5.66 -3.15
N ALA A 515 31.14 -6.89 -2.87
CA ALA A 515 30.24 -8.02 -2.64
C ALA A 515 29.34 -7.82 -1.40
N ALA A 516 29.93 -7.33 -0.30
CA ALA A 516 29.21 -7.09 0.94
C ALA A 516 28.18 -5.97 0.79
N ILE A 517 28.51 -4.88 0.11
CA ILE A 517 27.60 -3.75 -0.13
C ILE A 517 26.42 -4.16 -1.02
N ALA A 518 26.66 -4.96 -2.06
CA ALA A 518 25.60 -5.44 -2.94
C ALA A 518 24.55 -6.27 -2.16
N MET A 519 24.98 -7.19 -1.28
CA MET A 519 24.07 -7.94 -0.41
C MET A 519 23.46 -7.06 0.69
N ALA A 520 24.25 -6.15 1.27
CA ALA A 520 23.80 -5.27 2.35
C ALA A 520 22.68 -4.34 1.91
N PHE A 521 22.68 -3.89 0.66
CA PHE A 521 21.64 -3.01 0.13
C PHE A 521 20.28 -3.71 0.12
N GLY A 522 20.21 -4.95 -0.40
CA GLY A 522 18.97 -5.74 -0.41
C GLY A 522 18.44 -6.03 1.00
N LEU A 523 19.28 -6.56 1.90
CA LEU A 523 18.86 -6.82 3.28
C LEU A 523 18.57 -5.52 4.04
N GLY A 524 19.33 -4.45 3.80
CA GLY A 524 19.18 -3.17 4.48
C GLY A 524 17.85 -2.49 4.15
N LEU A 525 17.41 -2.56 2.89
CA LEU A 525 16.07 -2.11 2.50
C LEU A 525 14.97 -2.96 3.14
N PHE A 526 15.14 -4.30 3.19
CA PHE A 526 14.22 -5.18 3.89
C PHE A 526 14.09 -4.79 5.37
N VAL A 527 15.21 -4.62 6.08
CA VAL A 527 15.21 -4.21 7.49
C VAL A 527 14.59 -2.82 7.65
N GLY A 528 14.89 -1.88 6.74
CA GLY A 528 14.31 -0.53 6.76
C GLY A 528 12.79 -0.52 6.59
N ILE A 529 12.26 -1.32 5.65
CA ILE A 529 10.81 -1.48 5.45
C ILE A 529 10.16 -2.11 6.68
N GLN A 530 10.78 -3.12 7.30
CA GLN A 530 10.26 -3.75 8.51
C GLN A 530 10.23 -2.76 9.68
N VAL A 531 11.34 -2.06 9.95
CA VAL A 531 11.40 -1.08 11.04
C VAL A 531 10.41 0.06 10.80
N TRP A 532 10.38 0.64 9.61
CA TRP A 532 9.44 1.70 9.26
C TRP A 532 7.97 1.23 9.37
N GLY A 533 7.63 0.09 8.76
CA GLY A 533 6.27 -0.41 8.71
C GLY A 533 5.70 -0.72 10.08
N PHE A 534 6.46 -1.41 10.95
CA PHE A 534 6.02 -1.70 12.32
C PHE A 534 6.01 -0.47 13.23
N THR A 535 6.95 0.46 13.05
CA THR A 535 6.97 1.74 13.75
C THR A 535 5.73 2.58 13.42
N MET A 536 5.35 2.64 12.13
CA MET A 536 4.15 3.36 11.72
C MET A 536 2.89 2.65 12.19
N LEU A 537 2.83 1.32 12.14
CA LEU A 537 1.66 0.53 12.54
C LEU A 537 1.21 0.82 13.99
N GLU A 538 2.13 0.92 14.94
CA GLU A 538 1.79 1.08 16.36
C GLU A 538 0.96 2.35 16.63
N SER A 539 1.23 3.46 15.93
CA SER A 539 0.46 4.71 16.07
C SER A 539 -0.99 4.62 15.57
N PHE A 540 -1.29 3.63 14.74
CA PHE A 540 -2.61 3.46 14.11
C PHE A 540 -3.47 2.38 14.77
N ILE A 541 -2.91 1.58 15.67
CA ILE A 541 -3.68 0.61 16.45
C ILE A 541 -4.35 1.35 17.61
N PRO A 542 -5.68 1.20 17.81
CA PRO A 542 -6.36 1.79 18.96
C PRO A 542 -5.68 1.40 20.29
N GLY A 543 -5.23 2.40 21.04
CA GLY A 543 -4.56 2.22 22.33
C GLY A 543 -5.50 1.76 23.45
N SER A 544 -5.02 1.78 24.70
CA SER A 544 -5.84 1.42 25.87
C SER A 544 -6.97 2.43 26.17
N TRP A 545 -6.88 3.64 25.61
CA TRP A 545 -7.84 4.71 25.84
C TRP A 545 -9.25 4.39 25.34
N THR A 546 -9.38 3.50 24.35
CA THR A 546 -10.66 3.07 23.78
C THR A 546 -11.32 1.98 24.63
N PRO A 547 -12.61 2.11 24.97
CA PRO A 547 -13.44 1.03 25.52
C PRO A 547 -13.54 -0.17 24.59
N ASP A 548 -14.11 -1.26 25.10
CA ASP A 548 -14.05 -2.57 24.44
C ASP A 548 -14.90 -2.67 23.16
N ALA A 549 -16.06 -2.01 23.12
CA ALA A 549 -16.96 -2.07 21.97
C ALA A 549 -17.87 -0.84 21.83
N ILE A 550 -18.34 -0.59 20.60
CA ILE A 550 -19.29 0.46 20.27
C ILE A 550 -20.48 -0.12 19.51
N VAL A 551 -21.68 0.28 19.89
CA VAL A 551 -22.92 -0.03 19.17
C VAL A 551 -23.26 1.14 18.27
N MET A 552 -23.48 0.87 16.99
CA MET A 552 -24.09 1.80 16.04
C MET A 552 -25.61 1.57 16.05
N LEU A 553 -26.41 2.62 16.20
CA LEU A 553 -27.88 2.56 16.28
C LEU A 553 -28.50 3.25 15.06
N ARG A 554 -29.44 2.59 14.38
CA ARG A 554 -30.13 3.09 13.19
C ARG A 554 -31.62 2.72 13.20
N PRO A 555 -32.54 3.69 13.38
CA PRO A 555 -32.30 5.07 13.82
C PRO A 555 -31.72 5.14 15.25
N GLY A 556 -31.28 6.33 15.66
CA GLY A 556 -30.78 6.55 17.03
C GLY A 556 -31.85 6.31 18.10
N LEU A 557 -31.43 6.18 19.35
CA LEU A 557 -32.30 6.02 20.51
C LEU A 557 -32.31 7.29 21.37
N SER A 558 -33.37 7.52 22.15
CA SER A 558 -33.28 8.53 23.21
C SER A 558 -32.15 8.17 24.19
N PRO A 559 -31.46 9.15 24.81
CA PRO A 559 -30.35 8.85 25.73
C PRO A 559 -30.73 7.86 26.84
N THR A 560 -31.95 8.00 27.37
CA THR A 560 -32.50 7.14 28.42
C THR A 560 -32.79 5.72 27.96
N GLU A 561 -33.14 5.52 26.69
CA GLU A 561 -33.33 4.18 26.12
C GLU A 561 -32.02 3.54 25.76
N ALA A 562 -31.08 4.31 25.21
CA ALA A 562 -29.73 3.87 24.93
C ALA A 562 -29.01 3.39 26.20
N GLU A 563 -29.24 4.04 27.35
CA GLU A 563 -28.72 3.56 28.65
C GLU A 563 -29.24 2.18 29.06
N ARG A 564 -30.36 1.69 28.51
CA ARG A 564 -30.87 0.34 28.83
C ARG A 564 -29.93 -0.78 28.37
N LEU A 565 -29.02 -0.50 27.44
CA LEU A 565 -27.93 -1.42 27.06
C LEU A 565 -27.06 -1.81 28.27
N ALA A 566 -26.90 -0.92 29.25
CA ALA A 566 -26.17 -1.16 30.48
C ALA A 566 -26.77 -2.28 31.35
N ASN A 567 -28.02 -2.69 31.09
CA ASN A 567 -28.67 -3.79 31.82
C ASN A 567 -28.29 -5.18 31.30
N HIS A 568 -27.60 -5.26 30.17
CA HIS A 568 -27.13 -6.55 29.65
C HIS A 568 -26.02 -7.11 30.57
N PRO A 569 -26.04 -8.41 30.91
CA PRO A 569 -25.09 -8.99 31.86
C PRO A 569 -23.61 -8.90 31.42
N ASP A 570 -23.36 -8.86 30.11
CA ASP A 570 -22.00 -8.72 29.56
C ASP A 570 -21.56 -7.27 29.35
N VAL A 571 -22.41 -6.28 29.62
CA VAL A 571 -22.09 -4.85 29.52
C VAL A 571 -21.80 -4.29 30.90
N ASP A 572 -20.68 -3.61 31.07
CA ASP A 572 -20.36 -2.94 32.32
C ASP A 572 -21.25 -1.70 32.50
N SER A 573 -22.19 -1.79 33.44
CA SER A 573 -23.14 -0.70 33.72
C SER A 573 -22.49 0.64 34.11
N GLN A 574 -21.29 0.63 34.70
CA GLN A 574 -20.56 1.85 35.04
C GLN A 574 -19.85 2.46 33.83
N ARG A 575 -19.47 1.60 32.87
CA ARG A 575 -18.73 1.96 31.65
C ARG A 575 -19.58 1.68 30.41
N CYS A 576 -20.75 2.31 30.35
CA CYS A 576 -21.66 2.28 29.20
C CYS A 576 -22.30 3.67 29.05
N LEU A 577 -22.01 4.37 27.94
CA LEU A 577 -22.50 5.73 27.71
C LEU A 577 -23.12 5.90 26.31
N PRO A 578 -24.30 6.52 26.22
CA PRO A 578 -24.84 6.98 24.94
C PRO A 578 -24.01 8.14 24.40
N MET A 579 -23.97 8.24 23.07
CA MET A 579 -23.20 9.25 22.36
C MET A 579 -23.97 9.81 21.18
N VAL A 580 -23.76 11.09 20.94
CA VAL A 580 -24.15 11.80 19.73
C VAL A 580 -22.90 12.11 18.92
N VAL A 581 -22.98 11.97 17.59
CA VAL A 581 -21.82 12.05 16.72
C VAL A 581 -22.19 12.83 15.47
N GLU A 582 -21.36 13.80 15.10
CA GLU A 582 -21.47 14.52 13.83
C GLU A 582 -20.08 14.79 13.27
N GLN A 583 -20.00 15.09 11.97
CA GLN A 583 -18.75 15.38 11.28
C GLN A 583 -18.82 16.76 10.60
N PRO A 584 -18.71 17.86 11.37
CA PRO A 584 -18.80 19.20 10.82
C PRO A 584 -17.49 19.68 10.18
N ARG A 585 -17.60 20.60 9.22
CA ARG A 585 -16.44 21.27 8.62
C ARG A 585 -15.92 22.39 9.54
N LEU A 586 -14.61 22.56 9.57
CA LEU A 586 -13.94 23.71 10.16
C LEU A 586 -14.27 24.96 9.33
N VAL A 587 -14.56 26.07 10.01
CA VAL A 587 -14.88 27.35 9.34
C VAL A 587 -13.64 27.98 8.72
N GLU A 588 -12.51 27.82 9.39
CA GLU A 588 -11.20 28.30 8.96
C GLU A 588 -10.37 27.13 8.45
N ASP A 589 -9.50 27.38 7.46
CA ASP A 589 -8.54 26.39 6.98
C ASP A 589 -7.33 26.29 7.91
N LEU A 590 -7.60 25.94 9.18
CA LEU A 590 -6.60 25.84 10.25
C LEU A 590 -5.52 24.80 9.93
N THR A 591 -5.86 23.80 9.13
CA THR A 591 -4.94 22.76 8.68
C THR A 591 -4.24 23.12 7.39
N HIS A 592 -4.40 24.33 6.84
CA HIS A 592 -3.82 24.74 5.54
C HIS A 592 -4.12 23.74 4.40
N SER A 593 -5.26 23.06 4.48
CA SER A 593 -5.64 21.98 3.60
C SER A 593 -5.97 22.45 2.18
N ALA A 594 -6.30 23.73 1.99
CA ALA A 594 -6.61 24.32 0.69
C ALA A 594 -5.36 24.55 -0.18
N GLU A 595 -4.19 24.72 0.44
CA GLU A 595 -2.91 24.97 -0.26
C GLU A 595 -2.12 23.68 -0.54
N ARG A 596 -2.57 22.54 -0.02
CA ARG A 596 -1.90 21.24 -0.16
C ARG A 596 -2.24 20.54 -1.48
N PRO A 597 -1.29 19.83 -2.12
CA PRO A 597 -1.60 18.92 -3.23
C PRO A 597 -2.65 17.89 -2.79
N SER A 598 -3.63 17.61 -3.65
CA SER A 598 -5.03 17.28 -3.33
C SER A 598 -5.37 16.00 -2.54
N ILE A 599 -4.42 15.26 -1.94
CA ILE A 599 -4.78 13.88 -1.54
C ILE A 599 -5.58 13.81 -0.22
N VAL A 600 -5.63 14.86 0.62
CA VAL A 600 -6.60 14.97 1.73
C VAL A 600 -6.86 16.42 2.13
N ARG A 601 -8.05 16.96 1.84
CA ARG A 601 -8.54 18.10 2.61
C ARG A 601 -9.00 17.62 3.99
N GLN A 602 -8.19 17.88 5.02
CA GLN A 602 -8.57 17.69 6.43
C GLN A 602 -9.27 18.95 6.95
N ASP A 603 -10.39 19.30 6.32
CA ASP A 603 -11.16 20.51 6.58
C ASP A 603 -12.34 20.28 7.55
N ASN A 604 -12.40 19.11 8.20
CA ASN A 604 -13.50 18.70 9.07
C ASN A 604 -12.97 17.93 10.28
N VAL A 605 -13.80 17.81 11.32
CA VAL A 605 -13.51 17.03 12.53
C VAL A 605 -14.65 16.07 12.80
N VAL A 606 -14.37 14.94 13.45
CA VAL A 606 -15.42 14.11 14.05
C VAL A 606 -15.63 14.60 15.47
N ILE A 607 -16.82 15.12 15.79
CA ILE A 607 -17.17 15.57 17.13
C ILE A 607 -18.09 14.53 17.78
N VAL A 608 -17.72 14.08 18.98
CA VAL A 608 -18.47 13.12 19.79
C VAL A 608 -18.92 13.81 21.06
N GLY A 609 -20.22 13.89 21.25
CA GLY A 609 -20.87 14.34 22.48
C GLY A 609 -21.15 13.15 23.41
N LEU A 610 -20.69 13.23 24.65
CA LEU A 610 -20.88 12.22 25.70
C LEU A 610 -20.90 12.89 27.08
N ASP A 611 -21.30 12.16 28.13
CA ASP A 611 -21.22 12.64 29.52
C ASP A 611 -19.75 12.75 29.97
N PRO A 612 -19.19 13.96 30.14
CA PRO A 612 -17.77 14.13 30.42
C PRO A 612 -17.36 13.64 31.80
N GLU A 613 -18.28 13.63 32.79
CA GLU A 613 -17.96 13.18 34.15
C GLU A 613 -17.80 11.67 34.20
N ARG A 614 -18.77 10.93 33.65
CA ARG A 614 -18.71 9.46 33.58
C ARG A 614 -17.65 8.95 32.59
N ALA A 615 -17.38 9.72 31.53
CA ALA A 615 -16.40 9.30 30.54
C ALA A 615 -14.95 9.49 30.99
N LEU A 616 -14.65 10.54 31.75
CA LEU A 616 -13.27 10.98 32.00
C LEU A 616 -12.86 10.97 33.48
N LEU A 617 -13.81 10.97 34.41
CA LEU A 617 -13.57 10.98 35.86
C LEU A 617 -14.17 9.74 36.53
N GLY A 618 -13.81 9.52 37.79
CA GLY A 618 -14.27 8.37 38.60
C GLY A 618 -13.18 7.31 38.82
N ASP A 619 -13.53 6.27 39.58
CA ASP A 619 -12.63 5.15 39.87
C ASP A 619 -12.43 4.22 38.64
N HIS A 620 -13.45 4.14 37.78
CA HIS A 620 -13.48 3.35 36.55
C HIS A 620 -14.06 4.17 35.39
N PRO A 621 -13.33 5.19 34.88
CA PRO A 621 -13.82 5.99 33.76
C PRO A 621 -13.97 5.13 32.50
N LEU A 622 -14.89 5.51 31.61
CA LEU A 622 -15.05 4.84 30.31
C LEU A 622 -13.79 5.01 29.45
N LEU A 623 -13.25 6.23 29.37
CA LEU A 623 -12.07 6.55 28.55
C LEU A 623 -10.83 6.71 29.44
N THR A 624 -9.78 5.94 29.16
CA THR A 624 -8.48 6.07 29.85
C THR A 624 -7.51 6.92 29.04
N LEU A 625 -7.70 8.24 29.09
CA LEU A 625 -6.95 9.20 28.26
C LEU A 625 -5.56 9.52 28.83
N ASP A 626 -4.55 9.59 27.94
CA ASP A 626 -3.21 10.11 28.25
C ASP A 626 -3.17 11.63 28.01
N TRP A 627 -3.16 12.42 29.09
CA TRP A 627 -3.18 13.88 29.04
C TRP A 627 -1.79 14.47 28.72
N VAL A 628 -1.74 15.35 27.72
CA VAL A 628 -0.54 16.09 27.31
C VAL A 628 -0.55 17.50 27.92
N GLU A 629 -1.67 18.21 27.78
CA GLU A 629 -1.90 19.53 28.37
C GLU A 629 -3.33 19.64 28.94
N GLY A 630 -3.48 20.41 30.01
CA GLY A 630 -4.76 20.57 30.73
C GLY A 630 -4.91 19.64 31.95
N ASP A 631 -5.85 19.98 32.82
CA ASP A 631 -6.22 19.17 33.99
C ASP A 631 -7.59 18.52 33.77
N PRO A 632 -7.73 17.19 33.93
CA PRO A 632 -8.98 16.48 33.63
C PRO A 632 -10.20 17.07 34.36
N ARG A 633 -10.06 17.41 35.65
CA ARG A 633 -11.17 17.92 36.45
C ARG A 633 -11.62 19.30 35.98
N ASN A 634 -10.68 20.17 35.62
CA ASN A 634 -10.99 21.48 35.07
C ASN A 634 -11.60 21.36 33.66
N ALA A 635 -11.10 20.44 32.84
CA ALA A 635 -11.63 20.20 31.49
C ALA A 635 -13.09 19.73 31.52
N VAL A 636 -13.41 18.74 32.36
CA VAL A 636 -14.80 18.27 32.57
C VAL A 636 -15.71 19.40 33.01
N LYS A 637 -15.27 20.22 33.98
CA LYS A 637 -16.07 21.36 34.45
C LYS A 637 -16.33 22.39 33.34
N GLN A 638 -15.37 22.61 32.44
CA GLN A 638 -15.57 23.49 31.29
C GLN A 638 -16.52 22.89 30.26
N MET A 639 -16.41 21.59 29.98
CA MET A 639 -17.31 20.86 29.08
C MET A 639 -18.76 20.91 29.58
N GLN A 640 -18.99 20.67 30.88
CA GLN A 640 -20.32 20.74 31.51
C GLN A 640 -20.94 22.15 31.48
N ASN A 641 -20.14 23.21 31.41
CA ASN A 641 -20.66 24.58 31.25
C ASN A 641 -21.06 24.90 29.79
N GLY A 642 -20.81 23.98 28.86
CA GLY A 642 -21.08 24.10 27.44
C GLY A 642 -19.96 24.80 26.66
N GLY A 643 -19.83 24.46 25.37
CA GLY A 643 -18.92 25.13 24.44
C GLY A 643 -17.44 24.88 24.70
N ALA A 644 -17.07 23.76 25.32
CA ALA A 644 -15.68 23.34 25.48
C ALA A 644 -15.47 21.90 24.98
N CYS A 645 -14.25 21.61 24.53
CA CYS A 645 -13.89 20.32 23.96
C CYS A 645 -12.47 19.88 24.33
N ILE A 646 -12.24 18.57 24.20
CA ILE A 646 -10.92 17.96 24.27
C ILE A 646 -10.50 17.56 22.86
N VAL A 647 -9.25 17.83 22.51
CA VAL A 647 -8.69 17.56 21.19
C VAL A 647 -7.43 16.69 21.27
N PRO A 648 -7.06 16.00 20.18
CA PRO A 648 -5.82 15.25 20.12
C PRO A 648 -4.57 16.15 20.05
N ASP A 649 -3.44 15.68 20.57
CA ASP A 649 -2.16 16.39 20.52
C ASP A 649 -1.66 16.68 19.09
N HIS A 650 -1.89 15.74 18.15
CA HIS A 650 -1.51 15.94 16.75
C HIS A 650 -2.27 17.12 16.12
N PHE A 651 -3.53 17.33 16.50
CA PHE A 651 -4.36 18.41 15.97
C PHE A 651 -3.87 19.79 16.43
N MET A 652 -3.40 19.91 17.68
CA MET A 652 -2.79 21.13 18.19
C MET A 652 -1.53 21.50 17.43
N LYS A 653 -0.70 20.49 17.14
CA LYS A 653 0.55 20.69 16.40
C LYS A 653 0.29 21.11 14.95
N GLU A 654 -0.72 20.53 14.32
CA GLU A 654 -1.07 20.80 12.93
C GLU A 654 -1.67 22.19 12.74
N THR A 655 -2.53 22.61 13.67
CA THR A 655 -3.24 23.90 13.61
C THR A 655 -2.45 25.05 14.23
N GLY A 656 -1.45 24.75 15.06
CA GLY A 656 -0.70 25.75 15.84
C GLY A 656 -1.50 26.38 16.99
N LEU A 657 -2.70 25.87 17.28
CA LEU A 657 -3.55 26.32 18.39
C LEU A 657 -2.96 25.95 19.76
N LYS A 658 -3.41 26.63 20.80
CA LYS A 658 -3.01 26.41 22.21
C LYS A 658 -4.21 26.15 23.11
N LEU A 659 -3.94 25.58 24.28
CA LEU A 659 -4.97 25.38 25.31
C LEU A 659 -5.68 26.71 25.62
N GLY A 660 -7.00 26.71 25.56
CA GLY A 660 -7.84 27.91 25.72
C GLY A 660 -8.22 28.65 24.43
N ASP A 661 -7.60 28.32 23.29
CA ASP A 661 -8.08 28.78 21.98
C ASP A 661 -9.38 28.06 21.60
N SER A 662 -10.12 28.57 20.63
CA SER A 662 -11.40 27.99 20.18
C SER A 662 -11.35 27.48 18.75
N ILE A 663 -11.95 26.32 18.51
CA ILE A 663 -12.25 25.83 17.16
C ILE A 663 -13.66 26.23 16.76
N SER A 664 -13.85 26.68 15.52
CA SER A 664 -15.16 27.03 14.98
C SER A 664 -15.55 26.07 13.86
N VAL A 665 -16.76 25.52 13.96
CA VAL A 665 -17.30 24.50 13.06
C VAL A 665 -18.65 24.95 12.47
N SER A 666 -18.95 24.45 11.28
CA SER A 666 -20.20 24.72 10.59
C SER A 666 -21.14 23.51 10.68
N PRO A 667 -22.29 23.62 11.38
CA PRO A 667 -23.31 22.57 11.41
C PRO A 667 -23.81 22.24 10.01
N PRO A 668 -23.71 20.99 9.56
CA PRO A 668 -24.03 20.67 8.17
C PRO A 668 -25.50 20.86 7.80
N ARG A 669 -26.42 20.63 8.75
CA ARG A 669 -27.87 20.83 8.57
C ARG A 669 -28.29 22.31 8.70
N ASN A 670 -27.41 23.17 9.20
CA ASN A 670 -27.66 24.60 9.39
C ASN A 670 -26.38 25.42 9.22
N ALA A 671 -25.83 25.43 8.00
CA ALA A 671 -24.53 26.03 7.69
C ALA A 671 -24.45 27.55 7.97
N GLY A 672 -25.60 28.21 8.23
CA GLY A 672 -25.66 29.62 8.62
C GLY A 672 -25.34 29.89 10.09
N ASN A 673 -25.41 28.89 10.96
CA ASN A 673 -25.26 29.05 12.41
C ASN A 673 -23.94 28.43 12.90
N LYS A 674 -22.86 29.22 12.92
CA LYS A 674 -21.53 28.74 13.33
C LYS A 674 -21.49 28.43 14.82
N VAL A 675 -20.82 27.34 15.19
CA VAL A 675 -20.65 26.90 16.57
C VAL A 675 -19.16 26.89 16.91
N SER A 676 -18.80 27.30 18.12
CA SER A 676 -17.41 27.37 18.57
C SER A 676 -17.20 26.61 19.88
N TYR A 677 -16.12 25.84 19.96
CA TYR A 677 -15.72 25.10 21.15
C TYR A 677 -14.33 25.53 21.62
N VAL A 678 -14.20 25.85 22.91
CA VAL A 678 -12.92 26.18 23.57
C VAL A 678 -12.15 24.90 23.89
N ILE A 679 -10.87 24.86 23.55
CA ILE A 679 -10.00 23.71 23.82
C ILE A 679 -9.65 23.68 25.32
N ALA A 680 -10.31 22.78 26.05
CA ALA A 680 -10.15 22.62 27.49
C ALA A 680 -9.11 21.56 27.88
N GLY A 681 -8.70 20.70 26.94
CA GLY A 681 -7.74 19.63 27.17
C GLY A 681 -7.11 19.10 25.88
N VAL A 682 -5.86 18.61 26.01
CA VAL A 682 -5.11 17.98 24.92
C VAL A 682 -4.66 16.59 25.35
N VAL A 683 -4.99 15.57 24.55
CA VAL A 683 -4.77 14.15 24.88
C VAL A 683 -4.13 13.39 23.72
N LYS A 684 -3.48 12.26 24.02
CA LYS A 684 -3.02 11.31 22.98
C LYS A 684 -4.12 10.30 22.67
N LEU A 685 -4.46 10.16 21.40
CA LEU A 685 -5.45 9.18 20.93
C LEU A 685 -4.86 8.24 19.85
N PRO A 686 -3.85 7.41 20.15
CA PRO A 686 -3.31 6.48 19.14
C PRO A 686 -4.42 5.61 18.54
N GLY A 687 -4.43 5.48 17.21
CA GLY A 687 -5.41 4.70 16.46
C GLY A 687 -6.81 5.30 16.27
N TRP A 688 -7.06 6.55 16.70
CA TRP A 688 -8.37 7.21 16.51
C TRP A 688 -8.83 7.23 15.04
N HIS A 689 -7.88 7.29 14.10
CA HIS A 689 -8.15 7.29 12.66
C HIS A 689 -8.91 6.04 12.20
N TRP A 690 -8.51 4.86 12.67
CA TRP A 690 -9.16 3.61 12.28
C TRP A 690 -10.35 3.29 13.16
N GLN A 691 -10.29 3.70 14.45
CA GLN A 691 -11.43 3.65 15.34
C GLN A 691 -12.64 4.34 14.68
N THR A 692 -12.50 5.62 14.32
CA THR A 692 -13.61 6.39 13.72
C THR A 692 -14.09 5.86 12.36
N LYS A 693 -13.21 5.25 11.57
CA LYS A 693 -13.54 4.71 10.25
C LYS A 693 -14.36 3.43 10.33
N LEU A 694 -14.00 2.50 11.22
CA LEU A 694 -14.62 1.17 11.30
C LEU A 694 -15.87 1.13 12.17
N THR A 695 -16.12 2.17 12.97
CA THR A 695 -17.24 2.26 13.90
C THR A 695 -18.35 3.21 13.45
N GLY A 696 -18.28 3.73 12.22
CA GLY A 696 -19.31 4.63 11.67
C GLY A 696 -19.37 6.04 12.28
N LEU A 697 -18.37 6.43 13.08
CA LEU A 697 -18.28 7.79 13.63
C LEU A 697 -18.03 8.85 12.54
N ARG A 698 -17.55 8.43 11.37
CA ARG A 698 -17.41 9.28 10.18
C ARG A 698 -18.73 9.28 9.41
N THR A 699 -19.63 10.19 9.80
CA THR A 699 -20.99 10.27 9.27
C THR A 699 -21.09 10.86 7.87
N ARG A 700 -20.06 11.58 7.39
CA ARG A 700 -20.11 12.31 6.11
C ARG A 700 -18.98 12.01 5.16
N THR A 701 -17.74 12.03 5.64
CA THR A 701 -16.56 11.84 4.79
C THR A 701 -15.57 10.87 5.41
N HIS A 702 -14.84 10.14 4.57
CA HIS A 702 -13.88 9.13 5.05
C HIS A 702 -12.64 9.70 5.73
N ARG A 703 -12.39 11.02 5.77
CA ARG A 703 -11.19 11.61 6.39
C ARG A 703 -11.55 12.84 7.22
N ALA A 704 -11.00 12.90 8.43
CA ALA A 704 -11.17 14.00 9.38
C ALA A 704 -9.80 14.44 9.90
N ALA A 705 -9.70 15.68 10.38
CA ALA A 705 -8.50 16.25 10.98
C ALA A 705 -8.28 15.76 12.41
N ALA A 706 -9.35 15.53 13.17
CA ALA A 706 -9.30 15.11 14.56
C ALA A 706 -10.59 14.38 15.01
N LEU A 707 -10.44 13.58 16.07
CA LEU A 707 -11.54 13.14 16.93
C LEU A 707 -11.64 14.10 18.13
N VAL A 708 -12.72 14.86 18.20
CA VAL A 708 -12.98 15.87 19.23
C VAL A 708 -14.03 15.33 20.20
N LEU A 709 -13.77 15.42 21.50
CA LEU A 709 -14.71 15.02 22.54
C LEU A 709 -15.32 16.27 23.18
N ALA A 710 -16.65 16.32 23.27
CA ALA A 710 -17.41 17.41 23.84
C ALA A 710 -18.55 16.87 24.72
N ASP A 711 -19.23 17.79 25.41
CA ASP A 711 -20.41 17.46 26.22
C ASP A 711 -21.61 17.05 25.34
N TYR A 712 -22.39 16.05 25.80
CA TYR A 712 -23.50 15.48 25.05
C TYR A 712 -24.56 16.53 24.69
N ASP A 713 -25.05 17.29 25.68
CA ASP A 713 -26.15 18.24 25.49
C ASP A 713 -25.73 19.39 24.58
N SER A 714 -24.47 19.83 24.68
CA SER A 714 -23.89 20.83 23.79
C SER A 714 -23.96 20.37 22.33
N VAL A 715 -23.37 19.21 22.01
CA VAL A 715 -23.35 18.66 20.64
C VAL A 715 -24.76 18.35 20.13
N ALA A 716 -25.62 17.75 20.96
CA ALA A 716 -26.99 17.45 20.60
C ALA A 716 -27.78 18.71 20.20
N SER A 717 -27.61 19.82 20.94
CA SER A 717 -28.30 21.08 20.65
C SER A 717 -27.69 21.84 19.47
N ASP A 718 -26.36 21.85 19.35
CA ASP A 718 -25.62 22.60 18.33
C ASP A 718 -25.81 22.04 16.92
N PHE A 719 -26.03 20.72 16.82
CA PHE A 719 -26.18 19.99 15.55
C PHE A 719 -27.60 19.47 15.28
N ASP A 720 -28.56 19.75 16.17
CA ASP A 720 -29.95 19.28 16.09
C ASP A 720 -30.05 17.73 16.01
N LEU A 721 -29.39 17.08 16.97
CA LEU A 721 -29.26 15.62 17.07
C LEU A 721 -29.74 15.14 18.46
N PRO A 722 -31.07 15.05 18.70
CA PRO A 722 -31.62 14.72 20.01
C PRO A 722 -31.44 13.24 20.40
N MET A 723 -31.15 12.37 19.43
CA MET A 723 -31.01 10.93 19.64
C MET A 723 -29.56 10.49 19.64
N ALA A 724 -29.24 9.56 20.53
CA ALA A 724 -27.96 8.88 20.60
C ALA A 724 -27.82 7.96 19.39
N SER A 725 -26.88 8.29 18.50
CA SER A 725 -26.57 7.48 17.33
C SER A 725 -25.67 6.30 17.66
N HIS A 726 -24.94 6.36 18.78
CA HIS A 726 -24.00 5.33 19.20
C HIS A 726 -24.05 5.11 20.72
N VAL A 727 -23.59 3.94 21.17
CA VAL A 727 -23.32 3.65 22.58
C VAL A 727 -21.94 3.05 22.71
N TRP A 728 -21.08 3.65 23.54
CA TRP A 728 -19.74 3.15 23.80
C TRP A 728 -19.69 2.47 25.16
N PHE A 729 -19.15 1.26 25.23
CA PHE A 729 -19.15 0.49 26.46
C PHE A 729 -17.93 -0.43 26.61
N SER A 730 -17.70 -0.86 27.85
CA SER A 730 -16.77 -1.94 28.21
C SER A 730 -17.50 -3.22 28.56
N TYR A 731 -16.84 -4.35 28.36
CA TYR A 731 -17.38 -5.64 28.74
C TYR A 731 -17.27 -5.87 30.25
N ALA A 732 -18.30 -6.48 30.83
CA ALA A 732 -18.28 -6.94 32.22
C ALA A 732 -17.51 -8.27 32.39
N ASN A 733 -17.48 -9.10 31.33
CA ASN A 733 -16.91 -10.44 31.32
C ASN A 733 -15.82 -10.60 30.23
N GLU A 734 -14.88 -11.54 30.41
CA GLU A 734 -13.78 -11.77 29.46
C GLU A 734 -14.23 -12.31 28.08
N ASN A 735 -15.32 -13.09 28.05
CA ASN A 735 -15.89 -13.68 26.83
C ASN A 735 -17.37 -13.25 26.69
N PRO A 736 -17.63 -12.02 26.21
CA PRO A 736 -18.98 -11.50 26.08
C PRO A 736 -19.74 -12.15 24.92
N ASP A 737 -21.06 -12.32 25.06
CA ASP A 737 -21.93 -12.69 23.95
C ASP A 737 -22.31 -11.46 23.12
N ILE A 738 -21.52 -11.19 22.08
CA ILE A 738 -21.70 -10.03 21.19
C ILE A 738 -23.05 -10.09 20.45
N ASP A 739 -23.49 -11.28 20.04
CA ASP A 739 -24.74 -11.47 19.31
C ASP A 739 -25.95 -11.18 20.21
N SER A 740 -25.88 -11.56 21.49
CA SER A 740 -26.90 -11.19 22.48
C SER A 740 -26.96 -9.68 22.71
N ILE A 741 -25.82 -8.99 22.81
CA ILE A 741 -25.78 -7.52 22.94
C ILE A 741 -26.39 -6.85 21.70
N GLN A 742 -26.04 -7.33 20.50
CA GLN A 742 -26.58 -6.78 19.25
C GLN A 742 -28.09 -7.01 19.14
N THR A 743 -28.57 -8.19 19.55
CA THR A 743 -30.01 -8.52 19.56
C THR A 743 -30.76 -7.57 20.49
N LEU A 744 -30.25 -7.33 21.71
CA LEU A 744 -30.84 -6.37 22.63
C LEU A 744 -30.86 -4.95 22.06
N ALA A 745 -29.77 -4.50 21.43
CA ALA A 745 -29.70 -3.18 20.82
C ALA A 745 -30.73 -3.04 19.68
N SER A 746 -30.82 -4.03 18.80
CA SER A 746 -31.80 -4.06 17.71
C SER A 746 -33.24 -4.09 18.24
N ASP A 747 -33.50 -4.82 19.33
CA ASP A 747 -34.82 -4.85 19.98
C ASP A 747 -35.20 -3.50 20.60
N LEU A 748 -34.24 -2.78 21.19
CA LEU A 748 -34.48 -1.44 21.73
C LEU A 748 -34.85 -0.46 20.61
N VAL A 749 -34.10 -0.46 19.51
CA VAL A 749 -34.39 0.36 18.32
C VAL A 749 -35.75 -0.03 17.71
N ARG A 750 -36.06 -1.33 17.63
CA ARG A 750 -37.36 -1.79 17.11
C ARG A 750 -38.52 -1.27 17.96
N ARG A 751 -38.37 -1.24 19.29
CA ARG A 751 -39.39 -0.72 20.21
C ARG A 751 -39.56 0.78 20.09
N SER A 752 -38.48 1.56 19.98
CA SER A 752 -38.58 3.01 19.85
C SER A 752 -39.31 3.40 18.57
N ILE A 753 -39.04 2.71 17.45
CA ILE A 753 -39.76 2.92 16.19
C ILE A 753 -41.25 2.58 16.34
N ALA A 754 -41.57 1.46 17.02
CA ALA A 754 -42.95 1.07 17.25
C ALA A 754 -43.71 2.09 18.12
N ASP A 755 -43.06 2.63 19.15
CA ASP A 755 -43.63 3.65 20.04
C ASP A 755 -43.83 4.99 19.30
N ASP A 756 -42.92 5.40 18.42
CA ASP A 756 -43.07 6.57 17.55
C ASP A 756 -44.21 6.41 16.54
N ALA A 757 -44.34 5.22 15.93
CA ALA A 757 -45.44 4.89 15.03
C ALA A 757 -46.81 4.89 15.75
N PHE A 758 -46.85 4.56 17.04
CA PHE A 758 -48.05 4.66 17.88
C PHE A 758 -48.41 6.10 18.27
N GLN A 759 -47.47 7.05 18.25
CA GLN A 759 -47.77 8.48 18.52
C GLN A 759 -48.19 9.26 17.28
N GLN A 760 -47.83 8.82 16.07
CA GLN A 760 -48.28 9.43 14.81
C GLN A 760 -49.56 8.76 14.26
N GLU A 761 -50.68 8.84 14.99
CA GLU A 761 -52.01 8.60 14.42
C GLU A 761 -52.45 9.77 13.50
N THR A 762 -51.77 9.97 12.36
CA THR A 762 -52.33 10.56 11.13
C THR A 762 -51.31 10.42 10.00
N THR A 763 -51.28 9.27 9.31
CA THR A 763 -51.16 9.05 7.84
C THR A 763 -50.74 7.59 7.60
N PRO A 764 -51.51 6.76 6.86
CA PRO A 764 -51.18 5.36 6.69
C PRO A 764 -50.29 5.15 5.47
N THR A 765 -48.97 5.02 5.62
CA THR A 765 -48.12 4.28 4.66
C THR A 765 -46.67 4.20 5.14
N GLN A 766 -46.26 3.02 5.60
CA GLN A 766 -44.97 2.37 5.35
C GLN A 766 -44.89 1.15 6.27
N THR A 767 -45.32 -0.01 5.77
CA THR A 767 -45.00 -1.29 6.41
C THR A 767 -43.52 -1.55 6.23
N MET A 768 -42.73 -1.39 7.30
CA MET A 768 -41.31 -1.76 7.34
C MET A 768 -41.15 -3.24 6.98
N ASN A 769 -40.40 -3.50 5.91
CA ASN A 769 -40.05 -4.85 5.46
C ASN A 769 -39.18 -5.56 6.52
N GLU A 770 -39.47 -6.83 6.83
CA GLU A 770 -38.73 -7.65 7.81
C GLU A 770 -37.22 -7.77 7.49
N SER A 771 -36.82 -7.61 6.22
CA SER A 771 -35.41 -7.59 5.78
C SER A 771 -34.61 -6.37 6.23
N SER A 772 -35.28 -5.28 6.66
CA SER A 772 -34.63 -4.08 7.21
C SER A 772 -34.35 -4.17 8.71
N THR A 773 -34.82 -5.23 9.38
CA THR A 773 -34.67 -5.38 10.84
C THR A 773 -33.34 -5.99 11.29
N ASP A 774 -32.58 -6.62 10.39
CA ASP A 774 -31.28 -7.24 10.70
C ASP A 774 -30.13 -6.24 10.86
N ASN A 775 -30.36 -4.95 10.56
CA ASN A 775 -29.32 -3.92 10.51
C ASN A 775 -29.61 -2.70 11.41
N LEU A 776 -30.57 -2.82 12.35
CA LEU A 776 -30.98 -1.72 13.24
C LEU A 776 -29.90 -1.35 14.25
N ALA A 777 -29.10 -2.33 14.67
CA ALA A 777 -27.94 -2.08 15.50
C ALA A 777 -26.77 -2.97 15.08
N LYS A 778 -25.55 -2.42 15.15
CA LYS A 778 -24.32 -3.16 14.86
C LYS A 778 -23.30 -2.94 15.96
N VAL A 779 -22.86 -4.04 16.57
CA VAL A 779 -21.81 -4.00 17.59
C VAL A 779 -20.45 -4.15 16.91
N VAL A 780 -19.53 -3.23 17.19
CA VAL A 780 -18.15 -3.26 16.69
C VAL A 780 -17.19 -3.37 17.87
N SER A 781 -16.50 -4.50 17.98
CA SER A 781 -15.45 -4.72 18.98
C SER A 781 -14.17 -4.02 18.58
N VAL A 782 -13.53 -3.34 19.53
CA VAL A 782 -12.21 -2.73 19.32
C VAL A 782 -11.12 -3.78 19.17
N GLN A 783 -11.27 -4.96 19.79
CA GLN A 783 -10.31 -6.04 19.59
C GLN A 783 -10.36 -6.57 18.15
N ASP A 784 -11.54 -6.62 17.54
CA ASP A 784 -11.67 -6.98 16.12
C ASP A 784 -11.04 -5.92 15.21
N ILE A 785 -11.20 -4.63 15.55
CA ILE A 785 -10.49 -3.54 14.87
C ILE A 785 -8.98 -3.75 14.96
N ARG A 786 -8.43 -3.97 16.16
CA ARG A 786 -6.99 -4.19 16.36
C ARG A 786 -6.50 -5.39 15.54
N ASN A 787 -7.20 -6.53 15.63
CA ASN A 787 -6.86 -7.75 14.89
C ASN A 787 -6.89 -7.52 13.37
N HIS A 788 -7.93 -6.86 12.86
CA HIS A 788 -8.08 -6.55 11.45
C HIS A 788 -6.93 -5.65 10.94
N LEU A 789 -6.56 -4.63 11.71
CA LEU A 789 -5.44 -3.75 11.40
C LEU A 789 -4.10 -4.48 11.43
N ASP A 790 -3.85 -5.28 12.46
CA ASP A 790 -2.62 -6.06 12.60
C ASP A 790 -2.42 -7.03 11.43
N VAL A 791 -3.46 -7.80 11.08
CA VAL A 791 -3.40 -8.79 9.98
C VAL A 791 -3.20 -8.08 8.64
N THR A 792 -3.99 -7.04 8.37
CA THR A 792 -3.93 -6.30 7.10
C THR A 792 -2.59 -5.59 6.93
N ALA A 793 -2.12 -4.88 7.96
CA ALA A 793 -0.86 -4.16 7.93
C ALA A 793 0.34 -5.11 7.78
N ARG A 794 0.36 -6.22 8.53
CA ARG A 794 1.43 -7.24 8.39
C ARG A 794 1.47 -7.82 6.98
N ARG A 795 0.31 -8.09 6.38
CA ARG A 795 0.22 -8.53 4.97
C ARG A 795 0.91 -7.53 4.05
N TRP A 796 0.58 -6.24 4.17
CA TRP A 796 1.18 -5.17 3.36
C TRP A 796 2.68 -5.02 3.60
N ILE A 797 3.14 -5.01 4.86
CA ILE A 797 4.57 -4.94 5.21
C ILE A 797 5.33 -6.08 4.54
N TRP A 798 4.78 -7.30 4.54
CA TRP A 798 5.41 -8.45 3.88
C TRP A 798 5.38 -8.37 2.36
N VAL A 799 4.28 -7.92 1.77
CA VAL A 799 4.17 -7.70 0.31
C VAL A 799 5.29 -6.76 -0.16
N ILE A 800 5.47 -5.63 0.52
CA ILE A 800 6.53 -4.65 0.19
C ILE A 800 7.92 -5.24 0.48
N SER A 801 8.05 -6.09 1.50
CA SER A 801 9.32 -6.73 1.89
C SER A 801 9.80 -7.82 0.94
N TYR A 802 8.97 -8.38 0.06
CA TYR A 802 9.42 -9.39 -0.91
C TYR A 802 10.36 -8.81 -1.97
N ILE A 803 10.11 -7.57 -2.41
CA ILE A 803 10.92 -6.84 -3.40
C ILE A 803 12.41 -6.77 -2.99
N PRO A 804 12.78 -6.27 -1.79
CA PRO A 804 14.17 -6.24 -1.36
C PRO A 804 14.76 -7.64 -1.08
N LEU A 805 13.96 -8.64 -0.69
CA LEU A 805 14.43 -10.03 -0.55
C LEU A 805 14.79 -10.65 -1.91
N ILE A 806 14.00 -10.40 -2.95
CA ILE A 806 14.32 -10.82 -4.32
C ILE A 806 15.58 -10.09 -4.81
N SER A 807 15.69 -8.79 -4.55
CA SER A 807 16.90 -8.02 -4.84
C SER A 807 18.15 -8.59 -4.16
N LEU A 808 18.03 -9.04 -2.91
CA LEU A 808 19.10 -9.71 -2.19
C LEU A 808 19.51 -11.02 -2.88
N LEU A 809 18.57 -11.84 -3.35
CA LEU A 809 18.86 -13.06 -4.12
C LEU A 809 19.58 -12.75 -5.43
N ILE A 810 19.20 -11.68 -6.13
CA ILE A 810 19.87 -11.22 -7.35
C ILE A 810 21.30 -10.76 -7.04
N ALA A 811 21.50 -10.00 -5.95
CA ALA A 811 22.81 -9.57 -5.50
C ALA A 811 23.74 -10.75 -5.17
N CYS A 812 23.18 -11.85 -4.65
CA CYS A 812 23.92 -13.08 -4.37
C CYS A 812 24.55 -13.71 -5.63
N LEU A 813 23.93 -13.57 -6.81
CA LEU A 813 24.54 -14.00 -8.08
C LEU A 813 25.82 -13.20 -8.40
N GLY A 814 25.81 -11.91 -8.09
CA GLY A 814 27.01 -11.06 -8.18
C GLY A 814 28.13 -11.55 -7.26
N VAL A 815 27.79 -11.91 -6.01
CA VAL A 815 28.74 -12.45 -5.04
C VAL A 815 29.27 -13.82 -5.46
N LEU A 816 28.44 -14.67 -6.07
CA LEU A 816 28.88 -15.96 -6.63
C LEU A 816 29.95 -15.78 -7.69
N ASN A 817 29.76 -14.81 -8.60
CA ASN A 817 30.77 -14.47 -9.61
C ASN A 817 32.10 -14.09 -8.93
N VAL A 818 32.01 -13.26 -7.89
CA VAL A 818 33.15 -12.77 -7.14
C VAL A 818 33.90 -13.91 -6.44
N MET A 819 33.18 -14.89 -5.88
CA MET A 819 33.78 -16.05 -5.23
C MET A 819 34.42 -17.02 -6.23
N LEU A 820 33.75 -17.30 -7.34
CA LEU A 820 34.30 -18.16 -8.41
C LEU A 820 35.62 -17.61 -8.93
N ALA A 821 35.64 -16.31 -9.21
CA ALA A 821 36.80 -15.63 -9.74
C ALA A 821 37.95 -15.56 -8.70
N SER A 822 37.64 -15.32 -7.42
CA SER A 822 38.62 -15.40 -6.32
C SER A 822 39.28 -16.76 -6.24
N VAL A 823 38.46 -17.82 -6.22
CA VAL A 823 38.93 -19.20 -6.17
C VAL A 823 39.76 -19.55 -7.38
N GLN A 824 39.38 -19.10 -8.58
CA GLN A 824 40.16 -19.30 -9.81
C GLN A 824 41.53 -18.64 -9.75
N SER A 825 41.63 -17.42 -9.24
CA SER A 825 42.90 -16.70 -9.12
C SER A 825 43.89 -17.34 -8.15
N ARG A 826 43.40 -18.17 -7.21
CA ARG A 826 44.20 -18.83 -6.16
C ARG A 826 44.36 -20.34 -6.34
N ARG A 827 43.97 -20.92 -7.48
CA ARG A 827 44.02 -22.38 -7.69
C ARG A 827 45.42 -22.95 -7.51
N TRP A 828 46.45 -22.23 -7.96
CA TRP A 828 47.84 -22.63 -7.81
C TRP A 828 48.30 -22.62 -6.35
N GLU A 829 47.93 -21.58 -5.57
CA GLU A 829 48.21 -21.50 -4.12
C GLU A 829 47.57 -22.67 -3.37
N PHE A 830 46.33 -23.02 -3.73
CA PHE A 830 45.66 -24.21 -3.20
C PHE A 830 46.36 -25.52 -3.58
N GLY A 831 46.95 -25.60 -4.78
CA GLY A 831 47.79 -26.72 -5.19
C GLY A 831 49.04 -26.89 -4.30
N ILE A 832 49.70 -25.78 -3.95
CA ILE A 832 50.84 -25.78 -3.03
C ILE A 832 50.43 -26.18 -1.61
N LEU A 833 49.33 -25.63 -1.10
CA LEU A 833 48.84 -26.00 0.22
C LEU A 833 48.53 -27.51 0.28
N ARG A 834 47.94 -28.07 -0.77
CA ARG A 834 47.71 -29.52 -0.84
C ARG A 834 48.99 -30.35 -0.94
N SER A 835 50.06 -29.84 -1.54
CA SER A 835 51.34 -30.56 -1.59
C SER A 835 52.10 -30.50 -0.26
N ILE A 836 51.89 -29.45 0.54
CA ILE A 836 52.45 -29.29 1.89
C ILE A 836 51.71 -30.15 2.93
N GLY A 837 50.47 -30.59 2.64
CA GLY A 837 49.72 -31.53 3.48
C GLY A 837 48.32 -31.08 3.91
N PHE A 838 47.82 -29.93 3.44
CA PHE A 838 46.44 -29.50 3.71
C PHE A 838 45.42 -30.42 3.04
N THR A 839 44.37 -30.79 3.78
CA THR A 839 43.31 -31.65 3.24
C THR A 839 42.36 -30.87 2.32
N SER A 840 41.63 -31.58 1.46
CA SER A 840 40.57 -30.96 0.65
C SER A 840 39.45 -30.35 1.51
N SER A 841 39.24 -30.88 2.72
CA SER A 841 38.29 -30.34 3.70
C SER A 841 38.78 -29.03 4.31
N ASP A 842 40.09 -28.86 4.51
CA ASP A 842 40.62 -27.60 5.08
C ASP A 842 40.45 -26.45 4.09
N LEU A 843 40.71 -26.72 2.81
CA LEU A 843 40.54 -25.74 1.74
C LEU A 843 39.06 -25.40 1.48
N SER A 844 38.18 -26.40 1.48
CA SER A 844 36.74 -26.16 1.28
C SER A 844 36.15 -25.35 2.44
N ARG A 845 36.49 -25.69 3.69
CA ARG A 845 36.05 -24.91 4.86
C ARG A 845 36.61 -23.50 4.87
N ALA A 846 37.84 -23.29 4.40
CA ALA A 846 38.40 -21.94 4.28
C ALA A 846 37.58 -21.05 3.33
N ILE A 847 37.15 -21.60 2.19
CA ILE A 847 36.28 -20.91 1.23
C ILE A 847 34.89 -20.65 1.82
N LEU A 848 34.33 -21.60 2.59
CA LEU A 848 33.05 -21.40 3.29
C LEU A 848 33.14 -20.29 4.35
N VAL A 849 34.24 -20.21 5.10
CA VAL A 849 34.49 -19.11 6.04
C VAL A 849 34.59 -17.78 5.32
N GLU A 850 35.26 -17.73 4.16
CA GLU A 850 35.31 -16.52 3.32
C GLU A 850 33.88 -16.06 2.99
N GLY A 851 33.02 -16.97 2.52
CA GLY A 851 31.60 -16.69 2.25
C GLY A 851 30.82 -16.18 3.45
N LEU A 852 30.95 -16.87 4.58
CA LEU A 852 30.28 -16.51 5.83
C LEU A 852 30.70 -15.13 6.33
N MET A 853 31.98 -14.78 6.23
CA MET A 853 32.48 -13.48 6.67
C MET A 853 32.04 -12.34 5.75
N ILE A 854 31.99 -12.55 4.42
CA ILE A 854 31.41 -11.56 3.50
C ILE A 854 29.93 -11.33 3.85
N ALA A 855 29.17 -12.39 4.09
CA ALA A 855 27.77 -12.29 4.49
C ALA A 855 27.58 -11.63 5.85
N LEU A 856 28.48 -11.87 6.81
CA LEU A 856 28.45 -11.20 8.10
C LEU A 856 28.68 -9.69 7.97
N VAL A 857 29.67 -9.27 7.18
CA VAL A 857 29.89 -7.84 6.89
C VAL A 857 28.65 -7.24 6.24
N ALA A 858 28.07 -7.94 5.25
CA ALA A 858 26.85 -7.49 4.59
C ALA A 858 25.68 -7.34 5.57
N GLY A 859 25.48 -8.32 6.45
CA GLY A 859 24.44 -8.30 7.48
C GLY A 859 24.62 -7.15 8.47
N LEU A 860 25.84 -6.89 8.93
CA LEU A 860 26.12 -5.77 9.85
C LEU A 860 25.88 -4.40 9.19
N LEU A 861 26.30 -4.23 7.93
CA LEU A 861 26.00 -3.01 7.16
C LEU A 861 24.49 -2.84 6.97
N ALA A 862 23.78 -3.91 6.61
CA ALA A 862 22.34 -3.91 6.40
C ALA A 862 21.55 -3.58 7.67
N LEU A 863 21.92 -4.15 8.83
CA LEU A 863 21.26 -3.86 10.10
C LEU A 863 21.41 -2.37 10.45
N GLY A 864 22.63 -1.83 10.38
CA GLY A 864 22.88 -0.42 10.66
C GLY A 864 22.14 0.50 9.71
N PHE A 865 22.22 0.24 8.40
CA PHE A 865 21.56 1.05 7.38
C PHE A 865 20.03 0.96 7.46
N GLY A 866 19.49 -0.24 7.61
CA GLY A 866 18.05 -0.49 7.64
C GLY A 866 17.39 0.11 8.87
N ILE A 867 17.92 -0.14 10.07
CA ILE A 867 17.36 0.43 11.31
C ILE A 867 17.38 1.96 11.26
N LEU A 868 18.51 2.56 10.85
CA LEU A 868 18.62 4.01 10.72
C LEU A 868 17.65 4.58 9.69
N SER A 869 17.57 3.95 8.51
CA SER A 869 16.69 4.43 7.43
C SER A 869 15.23 4.29 7.80
N GLY A 870 14.84 3.21 8.48
CA GLY A 870 13.47 3.01 8.97
C GLY A 870 13.09 4.04 10.03
N TRP A 871 13.99 4.30 10.99
CA TRP A 871 13.78 5.30 12.04
C TRP A 871 13.73 6.75 11.50
N CYS A 872 14.63 7.11 10.59
CA CYS A 872 14.59 8.44 9.95
C CYS A 872 13.37 8.56 9.03
N GLY A 873 12.98 7.49 8.35
CA GLY A 873 11.78 7.44 7.51
C GLY A 873 10.50 7.66 8.31
N SER A 874 10.37 7.04 9.49
CA SER A 874 9.21 7.28 10.37
C SER A 874 9.21 8.69 10.95
N GLY A 875 10.39 9.27 11.21
CA GLY A 875 10.50 10.66 11.62
C GLY A 875 10.13 11.65 10.52
N MET A 876 10.55 11.39 9.27
CA MET A 876 10.19 12.25 8.13
C MET A 876 8.72 12.10 7.73
N ALA A 877 8.09 10.95 7.99
CA ALA A 877 6.66 10.76 7.78
C ALA A 877 5.82 11.72 8.63
N GLN A 878 6.31 12.15 9.80
CA GLN A 878 5.64 13.14 10.66
C GLN A 878 5.49 14.51 10.00
N SER A 879 6.34 14.80 9.01
CA SER A 879 6.34 16.05 8.24
C SER A 879 5.52 15.95 6.95
N MET A 880 4.82 14.83 6.69
CA MET A 880 3.94 14.68 5.54
C MET A 880 2.47 14.68 5.97
N SER A 881 1.64 15.42 5.22
CA SER A 881 0.19 15.60 5.40
C SER A 881 -0.59 14.35 5.80
N PHE A 882 -0.28 13.16 5.25
CA PHE A 882 -1.03 11.93 5.57
C PHE A 882 -0.90 11.47 7.03
N PHE A 883 0.23 11.76 7.69
CA PHE A 883 0.53 11.32 9.06
C PHE A 883 0.55 12.48 10.08
N GLY A 884 0.10 13.67 9.65
CA GLY A 884 0.15 14.97 10.33
C GLY A 884 0.26 14.91 11.84
N GLY A 885 1.48 15.11 12.35
CA GLY A 885 1.75 15.27 13.78
C GLY A 885 1.87 13.98 14.60
N LEU A 886 1.65 12.78 14.04
CA LEU A 886 1.86 11.53 14.76
C LEU A 886 3.33 11.35 15.15
N HIS A 887 3.59 10.96 16.40
CA HIS A 887 4.93 10.69 16.93
C HIS A 887 5.10 9.20 17.22
N PRO A 888 5.31 8.35 16.19
CA PRO A 888 5.44 6.92 16.39
C PRO A 888 6.65 6.57 17.26
N PRO A 889 6.48 5.68 18.25
CA PRO A 889 7.61 5.11 18.98
C PRO A 889 8.43 4.21 18.06
N LEU A 890 9.76 4.20 18.21
CA LEU A 890 10.61 3.33 17.38
C LEU A 890 10.36 1.86 17.73
N VAL A 891 9.82 1.09 16.78
CA VAL A 891 9.61 -0.35 16.89
C VAL A 891 10.63 -1.10 16.06
N ILE A 892 11.40 -1.97 16.70
CA ILE A 892 12.35 -2.85 16.03
C ILE A 892 11.80 -4.28 16.04
N PRO A 893 11.25 -4.79 14.91
CA PRO A 893 10.70 -6.13 14.84
C PRO A 893 11.83 -7.16 14.75
N TRP A 894 12.36 -7.60 15.89
CA TRP A 894 13.53 -8.48 15.96
C TRP A 894 13.35 -9.81 15.21
N LEU A 895 12.15 -10.38 15.21
CA LEU A 895 11.89 -11.69 14.59
C LEU A 895 12.15 -11.71 13.07
N PRO A 896 11.49 -10.86 12.24
CA PRO A 896 11.80 -10.79 10.81
C PRO A 896 13.24 -10.32 10.54
N ILE A 897 13.80 -9.44 11.38
CA ILE A 897 15.19 -8.98 11.23
C ILE A 897 16.19 -10.12 11.42
N ILE A 898 16.02 -10.93 12.47
CA ILE A 898 16.85 -12.13 12.71
C ILE A 898 16.67 -13.14 11.58
N GLY A 899 15.44 -13.31 11.08
CA GLY A 899 15.15 -14.15 9.91
C GLY A 899 15.91 -13.71 8.66
N GLY A 900 15.84 -12.42 8.30
CA GLY A 900 16.56 -11.85 7.16
C GLY A 900 18.08 -11.89 7.32
N PHE A 901 18.60 -11.60 8.52
CA PHE A 901 20.03 -11.71 8.81
C PHE A 901 20.53 -13.15 8.69
N SER A 902 19.78 -14.11 9.23
CA SER A 902 20.06 -15.55 9.11
C SER A 902 20.03 -16.00 7.65
N LEU A 903 19.07 -15.53 6.87
CA LEU A 903 18.99 -15.79 5.43
C LEU A 903 20.25 -15.31 4.69
N VAL A 904 20.75 -14.11 4.98
CA VAL A 904 22.00 -13.62 4.36
C VAL A 904 23.21 -14.48 4.71
N LEU A 905 23.34 -14.92 5.96
CA LEU A 905 24.41 -15.83 6.36
C LEU A 905 24.31 -17.18 5.62
N LEU A 906 23.10 -17.75 5.53
CA LEU A 906 22.85 -18.98 4.80
C LEU A 906 23.17 -18.85 3.30
N LEU A 907 22.75 -17.75 2.68
CA LEU A 907 23.06 -17.45 1.28
C LEU A 907 24.56 -17.29 1.06
N GLY A 908 25.28 -16.61 1.95
CA GLY A 908 26.74 -16.47 1.88
C GLY A 908 27.48 -17.81 1.88
N VAL A 909 27.07 -18.72 2.76
CA VAL A 909 27.60 -20.09 2.82
C VAL A 909 27.21 -20.88 1.57
N GLY A 910 25.94 -20.79 1.14
CA GLY A 910 25.43 -21.47 -0.06
C GLY A 910 26.16 -21.04 -1.34
N ILE A 911 26.43 -19.74 -1.50
CA ILE A 911 27.21 -19.18 -2.61
C ILE A 911 28.64 -19.72 -2.61
N ALA A 912 29.27 -19.81 -1.43
CA ALA A 912 30.62 -20.34 -1.29
C ALA A 912 30.70 -21.87 -1.47
N ALA A 913 29.58 -22.58 -1.30
CA ALA A 913 29.54 -24.04 -1.38
C ALA A 913 29.94 -24.57 -2.76
N TRP A 914 29.45 -23.97 -3.86
CA TRP A 914 29.80 -24.43 -5.21
C TRP A 914 31.31 -24.31 -5.50
N PRO A 915 31.96 -23.14 -5.32
CA PRO A 915 33.42 -23.04 -5.44
C PRO A 915 34.17 -23.97 -4.48
N ALA A 916 33.72 -24.11 -3.22
CA ALA A 916 34.35 -24.96 -2.22
C ALA A 916 34.36 -26.44 -2.62
N ILE A 917 33.23 -26.95 -3.12
CA ILE A 917 33.10 -28.33 -3.63
C ILE A 917 33.97 -28.53 -4.87
N SER A 918 34.02 -27.54 -5.76
CA SER A 918 34.81 -27.62 -7.00
C SER A 918 36.32 -27.77 -6.71
N ILE A 919 36.85 -27.03 -5.73
CA ILE A 919 38.24 -27.13 -5.27
C ILE A 919 38.47 -28.44 -4.53
N GLY A 920 37.56 -28.83 -3.64
CA GLY A 920 37.70 -30.07 -2.85
C GLY A 920 37.81 -31.33 -3.72
N ARG A 921 37.17 -31.33 -4.90
CA ARG A 921 37.22 -32.45 -5.88
C ARG A 921 38.38 -32.37 -6.87
N SER A 922 39.02 -31.21 -7.02
CA SER A 922 40.13 -31.05 -7.98
C SER A 922 41.35 -31.87 -7.54
N ARG A 923 42.13 -32.46 -8.45
CA ARG A 923 43.37 -33.18 -8.07
C ARG A 923 44.50 -32.17 -7.81
N PRO A 924 45.46 -32.46 -6.91
CA PRO A 924 46.60 -31.57 -6.67
C PRO A 924 47.39 -31.24 -7.94
N MET A 925 47.54 -32.22 -8.84
CA MET A 925 48.20 -32.03 -10.13
C MET A 925 47.49 -30.98 -11.00
N ASP A 926 46.16 -31.07 -11.13
CA ASP A 926 45.37 -30.13 -11.93
C ASP A 926 45.47 -28.69 -11.37
N LEU A 927 45.53 -28.57 -10.05
CA LEU A 927 45.70 -27.28 -9.37
C LEU A 927 47.10 -26.68 -9.62
N LEU A 928 48.15 -27.51 -9.62
CA LEU A 928 49.52 -27.05 -9.90
C LEU A 928 49.73 -26.70 -11.38
N GLN A 929 49.14 -27.45 -12.30
CA GLN A 929 49.19 -27.18 -13.74
C GLN A 929 48.56 -25.84 -14.11
N SER A 930 47.58 -25.36 -13.33
CA SER A 930 46.98 -24.04 -13.55
C SER A 930 47.97 -22.87 -13.43
N GLY A 931 49.13 -23.04 -12.79
CA GLY A 931 50.20 -22.04 -12.75
C GLY A 931 50.93 -21.86 -14.08
N ASN A 932 50.96 -22.88 -14.94
CA ASN A 932 51.67 -22.86 -16.23
C ASN A 932 50.86 -22.20 -17.35
N GLU A 933 49.54 -22.02 -17.20
CA GLU A 933 48.72 -21.27 -18.16
C GLU A 933 48.95 -19.74 -18.06
N PHE A 934 49.69 -19.28 -17.05
CA PHE A 934 49.99 -17.86 -16.79
C PHE A 934 51.47 -17.47 -16.94
N SER A 935 52.35 -18.41 -17.31
CA SER A 935 53.71 -18.16 -17.78
C SER A 935 53.73 -18.06 -19.30
#